data_AF-A0A8X6N7S2-F1
#
_entry.id   AF-A0A8X6N7S2-F1
#
_cell.length_a   1.000
_cell.length_b   1.000
_cell.length_c   1.000
_cell.angle_alpha   90.00
_cell.angle_beta   90.00
_cell.angle_gamma   90.00
#
_symmetry.space_group_name_H-M   'P 1'
#
loop_
_entity.id
_entity.type
_entity.pdbx_description
1 polymer ?
#
loop_
_entity_poly.entity_id
_entity_poly.type
_entity_poly.pdbx_seq_one_letter_code
_entity_poly.pdbx_strand_id
1 'polypeptide(L)'
;MLSHGYDLNVLIVGGHSEVLRSIVKLIALENKERSSLLKSVVCYFFFRSLLHNVNFPVNPVPIYQQFSFPGSDSSYLQRIFFKKLFLRVPILYRLIGAYFALIYLFKMGRKVTLATCTLNQWAMDFKGNYERILESIKQAKDRGATYRCGPELEITGYSCGDHFYESDTLLHTWEVLAKLLQDPICKDMIIDVGMPVMHKNVTYNCRVIFLNKKLLLIRPKLILCDDGNYRETRWFTAWTKTKQTEDFYLPRMIQDICGQKTVLIGDAVIATLDTCLGFEICEELWNPNSSHIPQSFDGIEIIANGSGCYHELRKAYVVVDLVKSATAKCGGIYLFSNLRGCDGERTFFQGCSHVAINGHMVSIGKQFSLQEVEVITATLDLEDVRIYRNGIRSRNVVASSSPRYPRVQVEFALSSNDLFLPTYEPKEWQYHSPEEEIALGPACWLWDYLRRSGQGGFFLPLSGGVDSSSSAVIVHSMCTMVCQAISDGDTNVLEDLRKIVGDPKYKPLNARELCNQILVTCYMGTKNSSEETCQRAKDLASQIGSYHMKIKIDIIIDAILTVFTLVTGVTPKFRAMGGTTRENLALQNVQARIRMVMAYFFAQLVLWTRNRSGGLLVLGSGNVDEGLVGYLTKYDCSSADVNPIGSVSKKDLKTFLKYAIFKFSLPALGEILDAKPTAELEPLLEGKLVQTDEEDMGMTYDELSIYGHLRKPGGCGPYSMFCKLVNIWSNILQVQDVADKVKHFFRRYSINRHKMTVLTPSYHAESYSPDDNRYDQRQFLYNVKWEWQFRAIDIALKRYLKMKEERVLDIGNLIHSKMHPLKDSGLDRSFPDVSSGTTIHDTFSSTGRLGVVVPDTLPKCSKDTNTIPKASVPYRRSAVNSSVHSDVLSF
;
A
#
# COMPACT_ATOMS: atom_id res chain seq x y z
N MET A 1 23.08 -33.27 -15.04
CA MET A 1 24.13 -33.46 -16.06
C MET A 1 24.40 -34.95 -16.31
N LEU A 2 23.48 -35.63 -16.99
CA LEU A 2 23.70 -36.91 -17.70
C LEU A 2 22.75 -36.97 -18.90
N SER A 3 22.65 -35.86 -19.64
CA SER A 3 21.87 -35.79 -20.88
C SER A 3 22.45 -34.86 -21.95
N HIS A 4 23.56 -34.17 -21.70
CA HIS A 4 24.13 -33.20 -22.65
C HIS A 4 25.63 -33.47 -22.74
N GLY A 5 26.04 -34.15 -23.81
CA GLY A 5 27.40 -34.61 -24.05
C GLY A 5 28.41 -33.47 -24.16
N TYR A 6 29.21 -33.30 -23.10
CA TYR A 6 30.45 -32.54 -23.15
C TYR A 6 31.62 -33.53 -23.01
N ASP A 7 32.51 -33.45 -23.99
CA ASP A 7 33.78 -34.16 -24.07
C ASP A 7 34.69 -33.68 -22.94
N LEU A 8 35.17 -34.60 -22.10
CA LEU A 8 36.01 -34.32 -20.93
C LEU A 8 37.38 -34.97 -21.16
N ASN A 9 38.01 -34.61 -22.27
CA ASN A 9 39.44 -34.79 -22.44
C ASN A 9 40.15 -33.48 -22.09
N VAL A 10 41.23 -33.61 -21.31
CA VAL A 10 42.20 -32.59 -20.89
C VAL A 10 41.92 -31.91 -19.54
N LEU A 11 42.28 -32.60 -18.44
CA LEU A 11 43.26 -32.12 -17.44
C LEU A 11 43.38 -33.13 -16.28
N ILE A 12 44.17 -34.18 -16.45
CA ILE A 12 44.83 -34.85 -15.32
C ILE A 12 46.25 -35.23 -15.76
N VAL A 13 47.20 -34.34 -15.50
CA VAL A 13 48.62 -34.67 -15.33
C VAL A 13 48.84 -34.73 -13.82
N GLY A 14 49.20 -35.91 -13.29
CA GLY A 14 49.60 -36.07 -11.89
C GLY A 14 49.00 -37.31 -11.23
N GLY A 15 49.82 -38.37 -11.15
CA GLY A 15 49.51 -39.73 -10.68
C GLY A 15 48.47 -39.92 -9.57
N HIS A 16 47.39 -40.66 -9.90
CA HIS A 16 46.71 -41.65 -9.06
C HIS A 16 45.80 -42.53 -9.95
N SER A 17 46.40 -43.46 -10.70
CA SER A 17 45.76 -44.23 -11.78
C SER A 17 45.01 -45.51 -11.32
N GLU A 18 45.32 -46.11 -10.17
CA GLU A 18 44.75 -47.42 -9.80
C GLU A 18 43.44 -47.37 -9.00
N VAL A 19 43.20 -46.30 -8.23
CA VAL A 19 42.01 -46.18 -7.37
C VAL A 19 40.77 -45.81 -8.19
N LEU A 20 40.91 -44.89 -9.15
CA LEU A 20 39.84 -44.50 -10.06
C LEU A 20 39.42 -45.64 -11.00
N ARG A 21 40.36 -46.48 -11.49
CA ARG A 21 40.03 -47.68 -12.27
C ARG A 21 39.25 -48.73 -11.47
N SER A 22 39.49 -48.82 -10.16
CA SER A 22 38.79 -49.75 -9.27
C SER A 22 37.36 -49.29 -8.96
N ILE A 23 37.14 -47.97 -8.84
CA ILE A 23 35.82 -47.36 -8.61
C ILE A 23 34.94 -47.47 -9.86
N VAL A 24 35.51 -47.24 -11.05
CA VAL A 24 34.78 -47.41 -12.33
C VAL A 24 34.39 -48.89 -12.55
N LYS A 25 35.22 -49.86 -12.15
CA LYS A 25 34.87 -51.29 -12.19
C LYS A 25 33.77 -51.68 -11.19
N LEU A 26 33.70 -51.04 -10.02
CA LEU A 26 32.67 -51.28 -9.01
C LEU A 26 31.29 -50.74 -9.43
N ILE A 27 31.26 -49.71 -10.27
CA ILE A 27 30.02 -49.10 -10.79
C ILE A 27 29.44 -49.92 -11.96
N ALA A 28 30.21 -50.81 -12.58
CA ALA A 28 29.82 -51.59 -13.76
C ALA A 28 29.24 -53.00 -13.48
N LEU A 29 28.95 -53.35 -12.22
CA LEU A 29 28.38 -54.67 -11.87
C LEU A 29 26.84 -54.69 -12.02
N GLU A 30 26.34 -55.60 -12.86
CA GLU A 30 24.91 -55.77 -13.17
C GLU A 30 24.06 -56.23 -11.97
N ASN A 31 22.76 -55.91 -12.08
CA ASN A 31 21.70 -55.94 -11.06
C ASN A 31 21.51 -57.21 -10.20
N LYS A 32 22.19 -58.35 -10.45
CA LYS A 32 21.96 -59.59 -9.69
C LYS A 32 22.86 -59.78 -8.45
N GLU A 33 24.02 -59.12 -8.35
CA GLU A 33 24.92 -59.31 -7.19
C GLU A 33 24.68 -58.33 -6.02
N ARG A 34 23.96 -57.22 -6.25
CA ARG A 34 23.61 -56.23 -5.20
C ARG A 34 22.77 -56.82 -4.06
N SER A 35 21.96 -57.85 -4.33
CA SER A 35 21.04 -58.45 -3.34
C SER A 35 21.76 -59.32 -2.29
N SER A 36 22.86 -59.96 -2.67
CA SER A 36 23.63 -60.84 -1.78
C SER A 36 24.44 -60.03 -0.75
N LEU A 37 25.10 -58.96 -1.21
CA LEU A 37 25.95 -58.13 -0.35
C LEU A 37 25.15 -57.28 0.65
N LEU A 38 23.96 -56.78 0.25
CA LEU A 38 23.08 -56.03 1.16
C LEU A 38 22.51 -56.92 2.28
N LYS A 39 22.19 -58.20 1.99
CA LYS A 39 21.70 -59.14 3.00
C LYS A 39 22.74 -59.46 4.07
N SER A 40 24.02 -59.55 3.71
CA SER A 40 25.10 -59.79 4.68
C SER A 40 25.39 -58.58 5.58
N VAL A 41 25.27 -57.36 5.06
CA VAL A 41 25.49 -56.12 5.84
C VAL A 41 24.33 -55.86 6.80
N VAL A 42 23.08 -56.11 6.39
CA VAL A 42 21.91 -55.93 7.26
C VAL A 42 21.90 -56.93 8.42
N CYS A 43 22.31 -58.19 8.21
CA CYS A 43 22.44 -59.18 9.30
C CYS A 43 23.51 -58.79 10.35
N TYR A 44 24.60 -58.14 9.95
CA TYR A 44 25.65 -57.70 10.88
C TYR A 44 25.21 -56.50 11.74
N PHE A 45 24.42 -55.58 11.18
CA PHE A 45 23.88 -54.44 11.93
C PHE A 45 22.73 -54.83 12.86
N PHE A 46 21.90 -55.81 12.49
CA PHE A 46 20.82 -56.30 13.35
C PHE A 46 21.36 -56.99 14.62
N PHE A 47 22.46 -57.72 14.51
CA PHE A 47 23.11 -58.38 15.66
C PHE A 47 23.81 -57.39 16.60
N ARG A 48 24.31 -56.25 16.08
CA ARG A 48 25.00 -55.25 16.91
C ARG A 48 24.05 -54.36 17.70
N SER A 49 22.82 -54.16 17.21
CA SER A 49 21.82 -53.36 17.93
C SER A 49 21.16 -54.10 19.10
N LEU A 50 21.16 -55.43 19.09
CA LEU A 50 20.66 -56.28 20.18
C LEU A 50 21.61 -56.37 21.39
N LEU A 51 22.89 -55.99 21.23
CA LEU A 51 23.91 -56.07 22.29
C LEU A 51 24.13 -54.77 23.06
N HIS A 52 23.40 -53.69 22.74
CA HIS A 52 23.60 -52.37 23.35
C HIS A 52 22.65 -52.02 24.51
N ASN A 53 21.83 -52.97 24.98
CA ASN A 53 20.84 -52.74 26.04
C ASN A 53 21.03 -53.64 27.28
N VAL A 54 22.23 -53.72 27.85
CA VAL A 54 22.41 -54.10 29.28
C VAL A 54 23.70 -53.49 29.82
N ASN A 55 23.61 -52.65 30.86
CA ASN A 55 24.73 -52.14 31.65
C ASN A 55 25.08 -53.14 32.76
N PHE A 56 26.35 -53.60 32.87
CA PHE A 56 27.06 -53.85 34.13
C PHE A 56 28.60 -53.92 33.87
N PRO A 57 29.47 -53.61 34.85
CA PRO A 57 30.89 -53.35 34.64
C PRO A 57 31.79 -54.58 34.87
N VAL A 58 33.06 -54.46 34.45
CA VAL A 58 34.31 -55.10 34.98
C VAL A 58 35.16 -55.87 33.95
N ASN A 59 36.41 -55.39 33.81
CA ASN A 59 37.72 -55.94 33.37
C ASN A 59 37.89 -57.08 32.33
N PRO A 60 38.93 -57.00 31.46
CA PRO A 60 39.20 -58.01 30.44
C PRO A 60 40.11 -59.15 30.94
N VAL A 61 39.71 -60.40 30.65
CA VAL A 61 40.61 -61.57 30.61
C VAL A 61 40.43 -62.23 29.24
N PRO A 62 41.50 -62.60 28.50
CA PRO A 62 41.36 -63.19 27.18
C PRO A 62 41.21 -64.70 27.29
N ILE A 63 40.08 -65.23 26.81
CA ILE A 63 39.90 -66.67 26.57
C ILE A 63 40.04 -66.92 25.06
N TYR A 64 41.15 -67.55 24.69
CA TYR A 64 41.28 -68.33 23.46
C TYR A 64 40.69 -69.71 23.72
N GLN A 65 39.69 -70.15 22.96
CA GLN A 65 39.62 -71.47 22.29
C GLN A 65 38.21 -71.85 21.82
N GLN A 66 38.23 -72.74 20.82
CA GLN A 66 37.17 -73.59 20.27
C GLN A 66 36.17 -72.96 19.30
N PHE A 67 36.39 -73.23 18.00
CA PHE A 67 35.48 -74.05 17.19
C PHE A 67 36.26 -74.68 16.04
N SER A 68 36.19 -76.00 15.95
CA SER A 68 36.76 -76.86 14.92
C SER A 68 35.69 -77.21 13.87
N PHE A 69 36.06 -77.19 12.59
CA PHE A 69 35.36 -77.89 11.51
C PHE A 69 36.39 -78.58 10.59
N PRO A 70 36.11 -79.79 10.07
CA PRO A 70 37.08 -80.60 9.34
C PRO A 70 37.04 -80.35 7.82
N GLY A 71 38.22 -80.45 7.20
CA GLY A 71 38.36 -80.95 5.82
C GLY A 71 38.40 -79.92 4.68
N SER A 72 39.62 -79.69 4.18
CA SER A 72 40.05 -79.52 2.77
C SER A 72 41.00 -78.34 2.56
N ASP A 73 42.09 -78.66 1.88
CA ASP A 73 43.29 -77.87 1.65
C ASP A 73 43.05 -76.51 0.96
N SER A 74 43.39 -75.40 1.64
CA SER A 74 43.80 -74.13 1.00
C SER A 74 44.35 -73.11 2.03
N SER A 75 45.42 -73.45 2.76
CA SER A 75 45.86 -72.63 3.92
C SER A 75 46.87 -71.51 3.61
N TYR A 76 47.27 -71.28 2.36
CA TYR A 76 48.22 -70.21 2.01
C TYR A 76 47.57 -68.97 1.36
N LEU A 77 46.55 -69.15 0.52
CA LEU A 77 45.88 -68.05 -0.18
C LEU A 77 44.82 -67.32 0.68
N GLN A 78 44.14 -68.02 1.59
CA GLN A 78 43.16 -67.39 2.50
C GLN A 78 43.81 -66.48 3.55
N ARG A 79 45.04 -66.79 4.01
CA ARG A 79 45.78 -65.95 4.96
C ARG A 79 46.26 -64.62 4.35
N ILE A 80 46.58 -64.59 3.07
CA ILE A 80 46.97 -63.36 2.35
C ILE A 80 45.75 -62.49 2.02
N PHE A 81 44.61 -63.12 1.70
CA PHE A 81 43.36 -62.41 1.43
C PHE A 81 42.80 -61.72 2.69
N PHE A 82 42.80 -62.40 3.84
CA PHE A 82 42.37 -61.81 5.12
C PHE A 82 43.33 -60.74 5.65
N LYS A 83 44.65 -60.88 5.47
CA LYS A 83 45.61 -59.80 5.83
C LYS A 83 45.45 -58.56 4.96
N LYS A 84 45.19 -58.69 3.66
CA LYS A 84 44.94 -57.54 2.76
C LYS A 84 43.58 -56.88 3.00
N LEU A 85 42.58 -57.62 3.45
CA LEU A 85 41.26 -57.08 3.79
C LEU A 85 41.34 -56.26 5.11
N PHE A 86 41.97 -56.80 6.16
CA PHE A 86 42.10 -56.12 7.46
C PHE A 86 42.92 -54.82 7.41
N LEU A 87 43.89 -54.71 6.50
CA LEU A 87 44.66 -53.48 6.26
C LEU A 87 43.87 -52.41 5.48
N ARG A 88 42.74 -52.76 4.85
CA ARG A 88 41.90 -51.84 4.06
C ARG A 88 40.61 -51.43 4.78
N VAL A 89 40.16 -52.16 5.80
CA VAL A 89 38.96 -51.80 6.61
C VAL A 89 39.07 -50.42 7.29
N PRO A 90 40.22 -50.02 7.89
CA PRO A 90 40.33 -48.69 8.51
C PRO A 90 40.31 -47.55 7.48
N ILE A 91 40.86 -47.79 6.29
CA ILE A 91 40.86 -46.84 5.17
C ILE A 91 39.45 -46.72 4.60
N LEU A 92 38.72 -47.83 4.47
CA LEU A 92 37.32 -47.83 4.04
C LEU A 92 36.42 -47.14 5.08
N TYR A 93 36.63 -47.35 6.37
CA TYR A 93 35.92 -46.63 7.45
C TYR A 93 36.26 -45.14 7.48
N ARG A 94 37.51 -44.74 7.24
CA ARG A 94 37.91 -43.33 7.11
C ARG A 94 37.37 -42.69 5.84
N LEU A 95 37.30 -43.42 4.73
CA LEU A 95 36.72 -42.94 3.47
C LEU A 95 35.20 -42.85 3.55
N ILE A 96 34.51 -43.82 4.16
CA ILE A 96 33.07 -43.76 4.42
C ILE A 96 32.77 -42.66 5.43
N GLY A 97 33.55 -42.55 6.52
CA GLY A 97 33.45 -41.47 7.49
C GLY A 97 33.71 -40.09 6.88
N ALA A 98 34.71 -39.95 6.00
CA ALA A 98 34.98 -38.73 5.26
C ALA A 98 33.92 -38.45 4.19
N TYR A 99 33.31 -39.48 3.58
CA TYR A 99 32.22 -39.35 2.61
C TYR A 99 30.92 -38.92 3.31
N PHE A 100 30.61 -39.49 4.48
CA PHE A 100 29.52 -39.03 5.35
C PHE A 100 29.80 -37.63 5.92
N ALA A 101 31.04 -37.34 6.34
CA ALA A 101 31.42 -36.00 6.78
C ALA A 101 31.35 -34.97 5.65
N LEU A 102 31.76 -35.32 4.42
CA LEU A 102 31.55 -34.48 3.23
C LEU A 102 30.06 -34.27 2.99
N ILE A 103 29.24 -35.33 2.97
CA ILE A 103 27.78 -35.22 2.78
C ILE A 103 27.12 -34.36 3.86
N TYR A 104 27.60 -34.41 5.11
CA TYR A 104 27.11 -33.56 6.20
C TYR A 104 27.65 -32.12 6.12
N LEU A 105 28.90 -31.91 5.71
CA LEU A 105 29.47 -30.58 5.43
C LEU A 105 28.77 -29.89 4.25
N PHE A 106 28.23 -30.66 3.28
CA PHE A 106 27.44 -30.15 2.15
C PHE A 106 25.94 -29.95 2.46
N LYS A 107 25.48 -30.22 3.69
CA LYS A 107 24.06 -30.10 4.09
C LYS A 107 23.74 -28.94 5.05
N MET A 108 24.73 -28.17 5.49
CA MET A 108 24.48 -26.97 6.31
C MET A 108 24.22 -25.76 5.40
N GLY A 109 23.01 -25.66 4.86
CA GLY A 109 22.57 -24.45 4.18
C GLY A 109 22.37 -23.30 5.19
N ARG A 110 22.82 -22.11 4.81
CA ARG A 110 22.77 -20.86 5.61
C ARG A 110 21.94 -19.79 4.90
N LYS A 111 22.05 -19.70 3.58
CA LYS A 111 21.35 -18.74 2.73
C LYS A 111 20.03 -19.32 2.26
N VAL A 112 19.01 -18.49 2.34
CA VAL A 112 17.65 -18.77 1.90
C VAL A 112 17.28 -17.86 0.74
N THR A 113 16.59 -18.39 -0.26
CA THR A 113 16.01 -17.58 -1.33
C THR A 113 14.51 -17.48 -1.11
N LEU A 114 14.03 -16.28 -0.85
CA LEU A 114 12.64 -16.00 -0.50
C LEU A 114 11.99 -15.15 -1.58
N ALA A 115 10.71 -15.38 -1.82
CA ALA A 115 9.90 -14.61 -2.76
C ALA A 115 8.75 -13.88 -2.04
N THR A 116 8.51 -12.64 -2.44
CA THR A 116 7.25 -11.93 -2.22
C THR A 116 6.73 -11.45 -3.55
N CYS A 117 5.43 -11.18 -3.64
CA CYS A 117 4.82 -10.79 -4.90
C CYS A 117 3.80 -9.67 -4.74
N THR A 118 3.57 -9.00 -5.87
CA THR A 118 2.53 -8.00 -6.08
C THR A 118 1.55 -8.54 -7.11
N LEU A 119 0.27 -8.65 -6.74
CA LEU A 119 -0.77 -9.20 -7.61
C LEU A 119 -1.88 -8.19 -7.87
N ASN A 120 -2.35 -8.15 -9.12
CA ASN A 120 -3.54 -7.39 -9.52
C ASN A 120 -4.81 -8.25 -9.43
N GLN A 121 -5.18 -8.62 -8.22
CA GLN A 121 -6.40 -9.39 -7.97
C GLN A 121 -7.65 -8.57 -8.32
N TRP A 122 -8.76 -9.29 -8.51
CA TRP A 122 -10.09 -8.71 -8.71
C TRP A 122 -11.05 -9.39 -7.75
N ALA A 123 -11.78 -8.60 -6.96
CA ALA A 123 -12.78 -9.10 -6.02
C ALA A 123 -13.73 -10.07 -6.73
N MET A 124 -13.89 -11.27 -6.15
CA MET A 124 -14.75 -12.35 -6.65
C MET A 124 -14.31 -13.02 -7.98
N ASP A 125 -13.21 -12.60 -8.60
CA ASP A 125 -12.63 -13.26 -9.78
C ASP A 125 -11.77 -14.48 -9.39
N PHE A 126 -12.40 -15.51 -8.81
CA PHE A 126 -11.69 -16.69 -8.31
C PHE A 126 -10.81 -17.38 -9.36
N LYS A 127 -11.24 -17.37 -10.62
CA LYS A 127 -10.45 -17.95 -11.73
C LYS A 127 -9.19 -17.13 -12.00
N GLY A 128 -9.32 -15.82 -12.25
CA GLY A 128 -8.17 -14.97 -12.53
C GLY A 128 -7.24 -14.86 -11.32
N ASN A 129 -7.80 -14.79 -10.11
CA ASN A 129 -7.01 -14.76 -8.88
C ASN A 129 -6.20 -16.05 -8.69
N TYR A 130 -6.79 -17.22 -8.95
CA TYR A 130 -6.06 -18.50 -8.99
C TYR A 130 -4.91 -18.47 -10.01
N GLU A 131 -5.18 -18.02 -11.24
CA GLU A 131 -4.18 -17.97 -12.32
C GLU A 131 -3.00 -17.05 -11.96
N ARG A 132 -3.27 -15.87 -11.39
CA ARG A 132 -2.23 -14.93 -10.92
C ARG A 132 -1.41 -15.48 -9.75
N ILE A 133 -2.05 -16.14 -8.78
CA ILE A 133 -1.35 -16.81 -7.66
C ILE A 133 -0.43 -17.90 -8.22
N LEU A 134 -0.94 -18.75 -9.10
CA LEU A 134 -0.19 -19.84 -9.70
C LEU A 134 1.02 -19.34 -10.50
N GLU A 135 0.84 -18.31 -11.32
CA GLU A 135 1.92 -17.69 -12.07
C GLU A 135 2.98 -17.08 -11.14
N SER A 136 2.58 -16.49 -10.02
CA SER A 136 3.56 -15.97 -9.03
C SER A 136 4.35 -17.10 -8.34
N ILE A 137 3.71 -18.25 -8.07
CA ILE A 137 4.36 -19.45 -7.51
C ILE A 137 5.38 -20.00 -8.52
N LYS A 138 5.01 -20.05 -9.80
CA LYS A 138 5.90 -20.45 -10.90
C LYS A 138 7.11 -19.54 -11.00
N GLN A 139 6.92 -18.22 -11.07
CA GLN A 139 8.04 -17.27 -11.16
C GLN A 139 8.94 -17.30 -9.93
N ALA A 140 8.39 -17.51 -8.72
CA ALA A 140 9.18 -17.69 -7.51
C ALA A 140 10.08 -18.93 -7.59
N LYS A 141 9.51 -20.06 -8.05
CA LYS A 141 10.25 -21.31 -8.26
C LYS A 141 11.33 -21.19 -9.32
N ASP A 142 11.03 -20.57 -10.46
CA ASP A 142 11.97 -20.39 -11.56
C ASP A 142 13.19 -19.56 -11.11
N ARG A 143 13.02 -18.74 -10.08
CA ARG A 143 14.08 -17.94 -9.43
C ARG A 143 14.70 -18.62 -8.21
N GLY A 144 14.39 -19.89 -7.97
CA GLY A 144 14.98 -20.71 -6.91
C GLY A 144 14.47 -20.43 -5.50
N ALA A 145 13.32 -19.77 -5.34
CA ALA A 145 12.74 -19.52 -4.03
C ALA A 145 12.16 -20.81 -3.40
N THR A 146 12.33 -20.95 -2.08
CA THR A 146 11.79 -22.06 -1.28
C THR A 146 10.63 -21.64 -0.38
N TYR A 147 10.34 -20.34 -0.35
CA TYR A 147 9.18 -19.72 0.31
C TYR A 147 8.59 -18.62 -0.59
N ARG A 148 7.26 -18.56 -0.70
CA ARG A 148 6.53 -17.49 -1.39
C ARG A 148 5.45 -16.89 -0.48
N CYS A 149 5.53 -15.57 -0.25
CA CYS A 149 4.49 -14.76 0.40
C CYS A 149 3.58 -14.10 -0.64
N GLY A 150 2.26 -14.25 -0.50
CA GLY A 150 1.25 -13.53 -1.29
C GLY A 150 0.58 -12.37 -0.56
N PRO A 151 -0.20 -11.51 -1.24
CA PRO A 151 -0.93 -10.42 -0.58
C PRO A 151 -2.07 -10.89 0.32
N GLU A 152 -2.61 -9.97 1.10
CA GLU A 152 -3.77 -10.22 1.96
C GLU A 152 -5.02 -10.58 1.14
N LEU A 153 -5.77 -11.59 1.59
CA LEU A 153 -7.00 -12.07 0.94
C LEU A 153 -6.88 -12.31 -0.57
N GLU A 154 -5.68 -12.66 -1.06
CA GLU A 154 -5.42 -12.75 -2.49
C GLU A 154 -6.29 -13.78 -3.23
N ILE A 155 -6.82 -14.82 -2.58
CA ILE A 155 -7.71 -15.78 -3.25
C ILE A 155 -9.02 -15.12 -3.69
N THR A 156 -9.60 -14.28 -2.84
CA THR A 156 -10.87 -13.60 -3.11
C THR A 156 -10.68 -12.26 -3.80
N GLY A 157 -9.55 -11.60 -3.58
CA GLY A 157 -9.44 -10.14 -3.66
C GLY A 157 -9.81 -9.51 -2.32
N TYR A 158 -9.24 -8.34 -2.01
CA TYR A 158 -9.40 -7.72 -0.68
C TYR A 158 -10.77 -7.04 -0.53
N SER A 159 -11.18 -6.26 -1.53
CA SER A 159 -12.37 -5.41 -1.45
C SER A 159 -13.67 -6.12 -1.84
N CYS A 160 -13.89 -7.37 -1.40
CA CYS A 160 -15.15 -8.09 -1.68
C CYS A 160 -16.36 -7.50 -0.94
N GLY A 161 -16.14 -6.68 0.09
CA GLY A 161 -17.22 -6.03 0.83
C GLY A 161 -18.17 -7.04 1.46
N ASP A 162 -19.48 -6.78 1.34
CA ASP A 162 -20.52 -7.64 1.93
C ASP A 162 -20.59 -9.05 1.32
N HIS A 163 -19.91 -9.32 0.20
CA HIS A 163 -19.75 -10.70 -0.30
C HIS A 163 -19.02 -11.61 0.72
N PHE A 164 -18.27 -11.07 1.68
CA PHE A 164 -17.71 -11.88 2.77
C PHE A 164 -18.76 -12.48 3.72
N TYR A 165 -20.01 -12.01 3.68
CA TYR A 165 -21.13 -12.66 4.39
C TYR A 165 -21.70 -13.86 3.63
N GLU A 166 -21.44 -13.96 2.32
CA GLU A 166 -21.98 -15.01 1.48
C GLU A 166 -21.19 -16.31 1.65
N SER A 167 -21.89 -17.43 1.87
CA SER A 167 -21.25 -18.74 2.02
C SER A 167 -20.47 -19.16 0.77
N ASP A 168 -20.90 -18.71 -0.40
CA ASP A 168 -20.30 -19.04 -1.69
C ASP A 168 -18.89 -18.46 -1.78
N THR A 169 -18.64 -17.28 -1.22
CA THR A 169 -17.30 -16.71 -1.09
C THR A 169 -16.37 -17.66 -0.32
N LEU A 170 -16.82 -18.20 0.81
CA LEU A 170 -16.04 -19.17 1.59
C LEU A 170 -15.85 -20.48 0.82
N LEU A 171 -16.87 -20.97 0.14
CA LEU A 171 -16.82 -22.20 -0.65
C LEU A 171 -15.79 -22.11 -1.79
N HIS A 172 -15.92 -21.10 -2.65
CA HIS A 172 -15.04 -20.93 -3.82
C HIS A 172 -13.59 -20.66 -3.42
N THR A 173 -13.39 -20.03 -2.27
CA THR A 173 -12.06 -19.87 -1.69
C THR A 173 -11.41 -21.23 -1.37
N TRP A 174 -12.16 -22.17 -0.77
CA TRP A 174 -11.68 -23.53 -0.54
C TRP A 174 -11.47 -24.32 -1.83
N GLU A 175 -12.29 -24.10 -2.86
CA GLU A 175 -12.10 -24.70 -4.19
C GLU A 175 -10.80 -24.22 -4.85
N VAL A 176 -10.49 -22.93 -4.78
CA VAL A 176 -9.22 -22.39 -5.28
C VAL A 176 -8.04 -22.99 -4.51
N LEU A 177 -8.11 -23.05 -3.18
CA LEU A 177 -7.07 -23.69 -2.37
C LEU A 177 -6.90 -25.18 -2.74
N ALA A 178 -8.01 -25.90 -2.96
CA ALA A 178 -7.98 -27.29 -3.40
C ALA A 178 -7.25 -27.47 -4.74
N LYS A 179 -7.41 -26.54 -5.68
CA LYS A 179 -6.66 -26.54 -6.95
C LYS A 179 -5.17 -26.28 -6.71
N LEU A 180 -4.82 -25.28 -5.90
CA LEU A 180 -3.42 -24.96 -5.58
C LEU A 180 -2.70 -26.13 -4.90
N LEU A 181 -3.36 -26.84 -3.96
CA LEU A 181 -2.78 -28.01 -3.29
C LEU A 181 -2.50 -29.17 -4.24
N GLN A 182 -3.27 -29.31 -5.31
CA GLN A 182 -3.10 -30.40 -6.28
C GLN A 182 -2.05 -30.07 -7.34
N ASP A 183 -1.78 -28.80 -7.57
CA ASP A 183 -0.91 -28.35 -8.64
C ASP A 183 0.56 -28.76 -8.41
N PRO A 184 1.20 -29.45 -9.38
CA PRO A 184 2.59 -29.89 -9.23
C PRO A 184 3.59 -28.73 -9.09
N ILE A 185 3.24 -27.53 -9.56
CA ILE A 185 4.11 -26.36 -9.42
C ILE A 185 4.25 -25.92 -7.96
N CYS A 186 3.34 -26.33 -7.07
CA CYS A 186 3.41 -26.02 -5.65
C CYS A 186 4.35 -26.94 -4.84
N LYS A 187 4.93 -27.98 -5.46
CA LYS A 187 5.78 -28.95 -4.77
C LYS A 187 7.11 -28.33 -4.29
N ASP A 188 7.66 -28.75 -3.16
CA ASP A 188 9.00 -28.38 -2.67
C ASP A 188 9.20 -26.85 -2.45
N MET A 189 8.13 -26.13 -2.15
CA MET A 189 8.14 -24.72 -1.75
C MET A 189 7.04 -24.49 -0.71
N ILE A 190 7.34 -23.75 0.37
CA ILE A 190 6.31 -23.30 1.31
C ILE A 190 5.55 -22.15 0.66
N ILE A 191 4.23 -22.25 0.62
CA ILE A 191 3.36 -21.26 -0.01
C ILE A 191 2.42 -20.70 1.06
N ASP A 192 2.41 -19.38 1.14
CA ASP A 192 1.58 -18.60 2.05
C ASP A 192 0.58 -17.76 1.25
N VAL A 193 -0.71 -18.07 1.39
CA VAL A 193 -1.82 -17.41 0.69
C VAL A 193 -2.82 -16.76 1.65
N GLY A 194 -3.47 -15.69 1.21
CA GLY A 194 -4.53 -15.00 1.96
C GLY A 194 -5.94 -15.47 1.57
N MET A 195 -6.78 -15.78 2.55
CA MET A 195 -8.19 -16.11 2.34
C MET A 195 -9.08 -15.94 3.58
N PRO A 196 -10.41 -15.74 3.42
CA PRO A 196 -11.34 -15.79 4.54
C PRO A 196 -11.55 -17.25 5.01
N VAL A 197 -11.60 -17.46 6.33
CA VAL A 197 -11.87 -18.78 6.93
C VAL A 197 -12.88 -18.63 8.06
N MET A 198 -13.95 -19.42 8.01
CA MET A 198 -14.92 -19.51 9.11
C MET A 198 -14.56 -20.64 10.06
N HIS A 199 -14.28 -20.31 11.32
CA HIS A 199 -14.00 -21.26 12.39
C HIS A 199 -15.00 -21.07 13.54
N LYS A 200 -15.68 -22.15 13.94
CA LYS A 200 -16.73 -22.13 14.98
C LYS A 200 -17.79 -21.04 14.74
N ASN A 201 -18.24 -20.90 13.49
CA ASN A 201 -19.18 -19.86 13.03
C ASN A 201 -18.68 -18.41 13.14
N VAL A 202 -17.37 -18.20 13.20
CA VAL A 202 -16.75 -16.88 13.19
C VAL A 202 -15.83 -16.75 11.98
N THR A 203 -16.04 -15.74 11.15
CA THR A 203 -15.21 -15.50 9.95
C THR A 203 -13.98 -14.68 10.33
N TYR A 204 -12.81 -15.17 9.91
CA TYR A 204 -11.51 -14.56 10.10
C TYR A 204 -10.86 -14.26 8.74
N ASN A 205 -10.14 -13.14 8.67
CA ASN A 205 -9.17 -12.90 7.60
C ASN A 205 -7.91 -13.70 7.94
N CYS A 206 -7.50 -14.64 7.07
CA CYS A 206 -6.46 -15.60 7.39
C CYS A 206 -5.34 -15.64 6.35
N ARG A 207 -4.15 -15.99 6.83
CA ARG A 207 -3.11 -16.64 6.05
C ARG A 207 -3.29 -18.15 6.13
N VAL A 208 -3.14 -18.86 5.01
CA VAL A 208 -3.17 -20.31 4.93
C VAL A 208 -1.86 -20.77 4.33
N ILE A 209 -1.07 -21.50 5.11
CA ILE A 209 0.26 -21.91 4.74
C ILE A 209 0.27 -23.40 4.46
N PHE A 210 0.84 -23.80 3.32
CA PHE A 210 0.92 -25.20 2.92
C PHE A 210 2.26 -25.54 2.26
N LEU A 211 2.59 -26.82 2.31
CA LEU A 211 3.77 -27.41 1.68
C LEU A 211 3.42 -28.83 1.24
N ASN A 212 3.78 -29.21 0.02
CA ASN A 212 3.67 -30.59 -0.47
C ASN A 212 2.28 -31.22 -0.21
N LYS A 213 1.23 -30.49 -0.62
CA LYS A 213 -0.19 -30.86 -0.47
C LYS A 213 -0.72 -30.94 0.97
N LYS A 214 0.07 -30.51 1.97
CA LYS A 214 -0.33 -30.51 3.38
C LYS A 214 -0.46 -29.08 3.88
N LEU A 215 -1.56 -28.77 4.57
CA LEU A 215 -1.69 -27.51 5.28
C LEU A 215 -0.86 -27.58 6.57
N LEU A 216 -0.07 -26.54 6.79
CA LEU A 216 0.82 -26.41 7.94
C LEU A 216 0.15 -25.58 9.04
N LEU A 217 -0.43 -24.44 8.69
CA LEU A 217 -1.02 -23.48 9.63
C LEU A 217 -2.09 -22.63 8.94
N ILE A 218 -3.17 -22.33 9.67
CA ILE A 218 -4.09 -21.23 9.36
C ILE A 218 -3.85 -20.13 10.40
N ARG A 219 -3.33 -18.97 9.98
CA ARG A 219 -3.04 -17.84 10.86
C ARG A 219 -4.09 -16.73 10.65
N PRO A 220 -5.08 -16.59 11.55
CA PRO A 220 -6.06 -15.51 11.49
C PRO A 220 -5.45 -14.18 11.91
N LYS A 221 -5.92 -13.07 11.34
CA LYS A 221 -5.54 -11.69 11.67
C LYS A 221 -5.89 -11.35 13.12
N LEU A 222 -4.95 -10.75 13.83
CA LEU A 222 -5.07 -10.38 15.25
C LEU A 222 -5.58 -8.94 15.42
N ILE A 223 -5.27 -8.06 14.46
CA ILE A 223 -5.57 -6.64 14.52
C ILE A 223 -6.21 -6.24 13.19
N LEU A 224 -7.48 -5.86 13.23
CA LEU A 224 -8.26 -5.47 12.06
C LEU A 224 -8.14 -3.97 11.79
N CYS A 225 -8.32 -3.59 10.53
CA CYS A 225 -8.27 -2.20 10.08
C CYS A 225 -9.69 -1.63 9.88
N ASP A 226 -10.00 -0.48 10.48
CA ASP A 226 -11.35 0.14 10.48
C ASP A 226 -11.34 1.67 10.28
N ASP A 227 -10.21 2.25 9.91
CA ASP A 227 -10.08 3.68 9.63
C ASP A 227 -10.07 3.99 8.12
N GLY A 228 -10.33 5.26 7.78
CA GLY A 228 -10.37 5.70 6.38
C GLY A 228 -11.35 4.88 5.52
N ASN A 229 -10.80 4.22 4.49
CA ASN A 229 -11.56 3.34 3.58
C ASN A 229 -11.77 1.93 4.15
N TYR A 230 -11.03 1.52 5.18
CA TYR A 230 -11.11 0.17 5.76
C TYR A 230 -12.30 0.03 6.73
N ARG A 231 -12.89 -1.17 6.75
CA ARG A 231 -14.06 -1.55 7.57
C ARG A 231 -14.05 -3.05 7.90
N GLU A 232 -12.88 -3.62 8.19
CA GLU A 232 -12.74 -5.07 8.32
C GLU A 232 -13.62 -5.69 9.40
N THR A 233 -13.88 -4.99 10.52
CA THR A 233 -14.77 -5.50 11.59
C THR A 233 -16.21 -5.67 11.15
N ARG A 234 -16.61 -5.09 10.00
CA ARG A 234 -17.90 -5.38 9.39
C ARG A 234 -18.00 -6.87 9.04
N TRP A 235 -16.95 -7.47 8.50
CA TRP A 235 -16.99 -8.82 7.91
C TRP A 235 -16.19 -9.86 8.69
N PHE A 236 -15.16 -9.43 9.42
CA PHE A 236 -14.22 -10.31 10.11
C PHE A 236 -14.20 -10.05 11.62
N THR A 237 -13.80 -11.06 12.37
CA THR A 237 -13.50 -10.95 13.79
C THR A 237 -12.00 -11.07 14.02
N ALA A 238 -11.43 -10.24 14.88
CA ALA A 238 -10.03 -10.36 15.29
C ALA A 238 -9.82 -11.65 16.10
N TRP A 239 -8.73 -12.37 15.85
CA TRP A 239 -8.36 -13.49 16.70
C TRP A 239 -7.76 -13.00 18.02
N THR A 240 -8.45 -13.28 19.13
CA THR A 240 -8.10 -12.74 20.46
C THR A 240 -7.23 -13.66 21.31
N LYS A 241 -7.01 -14.91 20.89
CA LYS A 241 -6.26 -15.92 21.65
C LYS A 241 -4.78 -15.86 21.26
N THR A 242 -4.09 -14.84 21.77
CA THR A 242 -2.65 -14.62 21.49
C THR A 242 -1.81 -15.81 21.95
N LYS A 243 -0.83 -16.19 21.13
CA LYS A 243 0.06 -17.36 21.32
C LYS A 243 -0.67 -18.68 21.62
N GLN A 244 -1.88 -18.83 21.09
CA GLN A 244 -2.70 -20.02 21.26
C GLN A 244 -3.25 -20.49 19.91
N THR A 245 -3.47 -21.80 19.83
CA THR A 245 -4.02 -22.47 18.65
C THR A 245 -5.17 -23.37 19.03
N GLU A 246 -6.04 -23.65 18.06
CA GLU A 246 -7.09 -24.65 18.13
C GLU A 246 -7.01 -25.59 16.92
N ASP A 247 -7.65 -26.75 17.03
CA ASP A 247 -7.85 -27.61 15.86
C ASP A 247 -8.95 -27.03 14.97
N PHE A 248 -8.61 -26.83 13.69
CA PHE A 248 -9.55 -26.51 12.62
C PHE A 248 -9.88 -27.77 11.83
N TYR A 249 -11.16 -28.12 11.73
CA TYR A 249 -11.63 -29.24 10.92
C TYR A 249 -11.70 -28.83 9.45
N LEU A 250 -10.92 -29.50 8.61
CA LEU A 250 -10.84 -29.15 7.19
C LEU A 250 -12.12 -29.54 6.44
N PRO A 251 -12.55 -28.79 5.41
CA PRO A 251 -13.61 -29.23 4.52
C PRO A 251 -13.26 -30.57 3.87
N ARG A 252 -14.25 -31.44 3.65
CA ARG A 252 -14.03 -32.80 3.09
C ARG A 252 -13.20 -32.77 1.80
N MET A 253 -13.47 -31.81 0.91
CA MET A 253 -12.72 -31.64 -0.34
C MET A 253 -11.21 -31.42 -0.13
N ILE A 254 -10.80 -30.79 0.97
CA ILE A 254 -9.40 -30.61 1.34
C ILE A 254 -8.87 -31.88 2.00
N GLN A 255 -9.65 -32.52 2.88
CA GLN A 255 -9.27 -33.79 3.51
C GLN A 255 -8.95 -34.87 2.48
N ASP A 256 -9.73 -34.96 1.40
CA ASP A 256 -9.53 -35.94 0.34
C ASP A 256 -8.21 -35.72 -0.43
N ILE A 257 -7.71 -34.48 -0.47
CA ILE A 257 -6.45 -34.11 -1.15
C ILE A 257 -5.25 -34.30 -0.21
N CYS A 258 -5.34 -33.74 1.00
CA CYS A 258 -4.21 -33.67 1.91
C CYS A 258 -4.15 -34.87 2.87
N GLY A 259 -5.22 -35.64 3.04
CA GLY A 259 -5.31 -36.72 4.03
C GLY A 259 -5.24 -36.23 5.49
N GLN A 260 -5.45 -34.93 5.75
CA GLN A 260 -5.52 -34.37 7.10
C GLN A 260 -6.98 -34.14 7.47
N LYS A 261 -7.39 -34.57 8.67
CA LYS A 261 -8.70 -34.24 9.23
C LYS A 261 -8.72 -32.81 9.79
N THR A 262 -7.62 -32.43 10.43
CA THR A 262 -7.46 -31.14 11.09
C THR A 262 -6.13 -30.49 10.72
N VAL A 263 -6.08 -29.16 10.88
CA VAL A 263 -4.86 -28.34 10.90
C VAL A 263 -4.96 -27.36 12.06
N LEU A 264 -3.84 -26.84 12.55
CA LEU A 264 -3.86 -25.79 13.57
C LEU A 264 -4.35 -24.47 12.98
N ILE A 265 -5.27 -23.81 13.70
CA ILE A 265 -5.66 -22.41 13.49
C ILE A 265 -5.27 -21.58 14.72
N GLY A 266 -4.62 -20.43 14.53
CA GLY A 266 -4.34 -19.48 15.60
C GLY A 266 -3.01 -18.76 15.48
N ASP A 267 -2.54 -18.22 16.59
CA ASP A 267 -1.32 -17.41 16.66
C ASP A 267 -0.09 -18.30 16.91
N ALA A 268 0.48 -18.81 15.82
CA ALA A 268 1.60 -19.74 15.80
C ALA A 268 2.62 -19.41 14.70
N VAL A 269 3.76 -20.08 14.76
CA VAL A 269 4.89 -19.90 13.84
C VAL A 269 5.29 -21.24 13.22
N ILE A 270 5.99 -21.21 12.08
CA ILE A 270 6.49 -22.41 11.39
C ILE A 270 7.99 -22.55 11.65
N ALA A 271 8.39 -23.64 12.30
CA ALA A 271 9.77 -23.99 12.54
C ALA A 271 10.21 -25.04 11.51
N THR A 272 11.18 -24.68 10.67
CA THR A 272 11.80 -25.57 9.69
C THR A 272 13.08 -26.17 10.27
N LEU A 273 13.79 -26.99 9.50
CA LEU A 273 15.06 -27.59 9.94
C LEU A 273 16.16 -26.55 10.21
N ASP A 274 16.07 -25.39 9.57
CA ASP A 274 17.13 -24.38 9.50
C ASP A 274 16.71 -22.98 9.96
N THR A 275 15.42 -22.66 10.07
CA THR A 275 14.93 -21.33 10.47
C THR A 275 13.52 -21.36 11.06
N CYS A 276 12.96 -20.20 11.37
CA CYS A 276 11.60 -20.03 11.88
C CYS A 276 10.90 -18.85 11.18
N LEU A 277 9.74 -19.15 10.60
CA LEU A 277 8.86 -18.22 9.88
C LEU A 277 7.73 -17.74 10.80
N GLY A 278 7.54 -16.44 10.84
CA GLY A 278 6.41 -15.79 11.49
C GLY A 278 5.57 -14.99 10.51
N PHE A 279 4.40 -14.57 10.98
CA PHE A 279 3.38 -13.94 10.15
C PHE A 279 2.85 -12.69 10.82
N GLU A 280 2.72 -11.65 10.00
CA GLU A 280 2.07 -10.39 10.33
C GLU A 280 1.07 -10.12 9.20
N ILE A 281 -0.09 -9.51 9.46
CA ILE A 281 -1.07 -9.24 8.40
C ILE A 281 -1.42 -7.76 8.44
N CYS A 282 -1.06 -7.05 7.36
CA CYS A 282 -1.32 -5.63 7.18
C CYS A 282 -1.18 -4.83 8.49
N GLU A 283 -2.29 -4.25 8.99
CA GLU A 283 -2.42 -3.38 10.17
C GLU A 283 -1.65 -3.84 11.43
N GLU A 284 -1.38 -5.15 11.57
CA GLU A 284 -0.52 -5.67 12.62
C GLU A 284 0.89 -5.03 12.64
N LEU A 285 1.42 -4.54 11.50
CA LEU A 285 2.67 -3.78 11.40
C LEU A 285 2.54 -2.35 11.94
N TRP A 286 1.42 -1.67 11.65
CA TRP A 286 1.17 -0.28 12.02
C TRP A 286 0.82 -0.13 13.50
N ASN A 287 0.31 -1.20 14.11
CA ASN A 287 -0.07 -1.17 15.52
C ASN A 287 1.14 -0.86 16.43
N PRO A 288 1.00 0.00 17.46
CA PRO A 288 2.09 0.30 18.39
C PRO A 288 2.68 -0.92 19.12
N ASN A 289 1.87 -1.95 19.30
CA ASN A 289 2.29 -3.25 19.82
C ASN A 289 2.34 -4.29 18.69
N SER A 290 3.13 -3.98 17.65
CA SER A 290 3.20 -4.79 16.44
C SER A 290 3.57 -6.24 16.72
N SER A 291 2.98 -7.16 15.96
CA SER A 291 3.13 -8.60 16.20
C SER A 291 4.57 -9.10 16.00
N HIS A 292 5.36 -8.43 15.15
CA HIS A 292 6.74 -8.79 14.89
C HIS A 292 7.66 -8.64 16.11
N ILE A 293 7.32 -7.77 17.07
CA ILE A 293 8.14 -7.52 18.26
C ILE A 293 8.25 -8.79 19.12
N PRO A 294 7.14 -9.35 19.66
CA PRO A 294 7.20 -10.59 20.44
C PRO A 294 7.68 -11.79 19.62
N GLN A 295 7.38 -11.84 18.31
CA GLN A 295 7.91 -12.88 17.43
C GLN A 295 9.45 -12.83 17.35
N SER A 296 10.03 -11.64 17.19
CA SER A 296 11.48 -11.49 17.16
C SER A 296 12.15 -11.96 18.45
N PHE A 297 11.54 -11.70 19.61
CA PHE A 297 12.06 -12.12 20.90
C PHE A 297 12.03 -13.64 21.09
N ASP A 298 11.04 -14.33 20.51
CA ASP A 298 10.99 -15.81 20.52
C ASP A 298 11.90 -16.46 19.46
N GLY A 299 12.69 -15.66 18.74
CA GLY A 299 13.70 -16.14 17.80
C GLY A 299 13.21 -16.36 16.37
N ILE A 300 12.03 -15.86 16.00
CA ILE A 300 11.54 -15.88 14.61
C ILE A 300 12.47 -15.03 13.75
N GLU A 301 13.07 -15.60 12.71
CA GLU A 301 14.12 -14.94 11.89
C GLU A 301 13.54 -14.25 10.67
N ILE A 302 12.44 -14.76 10.13
CA ILE A 302 11.76 -14.28 8.93
C ILE A 302 10.31 -13.96 9.28
N ILE A 303 9.84 -12.78 8.90
CA ILE A 303 8.46 -12.34 9.10
C ILE A 303 7.84 -12.04 7.74
N ALA A 304 6.74 -12.71 7.43
CA ALA A 304 5.98 -12.52 6.21
C ALA A 304 4.74 -11.67 6.49
N ASN A 305 4.62 -10.55 5.79
CA ASN A 305 3.46 -9.66 5.82
C ASN A 305 2.71 -9.70 4.49
N GLY A 306 1.49 -10.25 4.52
CA GLY A 306 0.50 -10.07 3.46
C GLY A 306 -0.37 -8.84 3.75
N SER A 307 -0.46 -7.93 2.78
CA SER A 307 -1.15 -6.64 2.91
C SER A 307 -2.13 -6.37 1.77
N GLY A 308 -3.14 -5.56 2.07
CA GLY A 308 -4.03 -4.88 1.11
C GLY A 308 -3.96 -3.37 1.30
N CYS A 309 -2.76 -2.78 1.15
CA CYS A 309 -2.51 -1.36 1.38
C CYS A 309 -2.79 -0.53 0.11
N TYR A 310 -3.78 0.37 0.19
CA TYR A 310 -4.15 1.28 -0.89
C TYR A 310 -3.22 2.51 -1.01
N HIS A 311 -3.22 3.16 -2.17
CA HIS A 311 -2.43 4.37 -2.45
C HIS A 311 -3.02 5.60 -1.77
N GLU A 312 -2.16 6.32 -1.06
CA GLU A 312 -2.39 7.72 -0.67
C GLU A 312 -1.24 8.56 -1.21
N LEU A 313 -1.59 9.71 -1.79
CA LEU A 313 -0.63 10.60 -2.45
C LEU A 313 0.45 11.03 -1.44
N ARG A 314 1.73 10.83 -1.79
CA ARG A 314 2.92 11.12 -0.97
C ARG A 314 3.10 10.24 0.27
N LYS A 315 2.38 9.13 0.41
CA LYS A 315 2.42 8.30 1.64
C LYS A 315 3.14 6.96 1.48
N ALA A 316 3.74 6.67 0.33
CA ALA A 316 4.53 5.46 0.13
C ALA A 316 5.63 5.26 1.19
N TYR A 317 6.22 6.35 1.70
CA TYR A 317 7.27 6.29 2.74
C TYR A 317 6.82 5.63 4.04
N VAL A 318 5.53 5.67 4.38
CA VAL A 318 5.02 5.18 5.67
C VAL A 318 5.32 3.69 5.83
N VAL A 319 5.00 2.87 4.84
CA VAL A 319 5.25 1.43 4.91
C VAL A 319 6.74 1.10 4.84
N VAL A 320 7.50 1.86 4.03
CA VAL A 320 8.95 1.69 3.88
C VAL A 320 9.65 1.94 5.21
N ASP A 321 9.30 3.02 5.90
CA ASP A 321 9.90 3.39 7.18
C ASP A 321 9.48 2.45 8.30
N LEU A 322 8.23 1.96 8.30
CA LEU A 322 7.78 0.95 9.27
C LEU A 322 8.54 -0.36 9.13
N VAL A 323 8.70 -0.89 7.91
CA VAL A 323 9.44 -2.15 7.68
C VAL A 323 10.94 -1.98 7.96
N LYS A 324 11.54 -0.85 7.57
CA LYS A 324 12.93 -0.51 7.94
C LYS A 324 13.10 -0.45 9.45
N SER A 325 12.21 0.25 10.16
CA SER A 325 12.25 0.39 11.61
C SER A 325 12.06 -0.96 12.32
N ALA A 326 11.10 -1.78 11.86
CA ALA A 326 10.84 -3.11 12.41
C ALA A 326 12.08 -4.00 12.36
N THR A 327 12.75 -4.06 11.20
CA THR A 327 13.94 -4.89 10.99
C THR A 327 15.20 -4.30 11.62
N ALA A 328 15.37 -2.97 11.63
CA ALA A 328 16.49 -2.33 12.32
C ALA A 328 16.41 -2.51 13.84
N LYS A 329 15.22 -2.39 14.42
CA LYS A 329 15.03 -2.51 15.88
C LYS A 329 15.10 -3.96 16.35
N CYS A 330 14.45 -4.87 15.64
CA CYS A 330 14.28 -6.25 16.08
C CYS A 330 15.36 -7.20 15.53
N GLY A 331 16.02 -6.83 14.44
CA GLY A 331 16.76 -7.74 13.56
C GLY A 331 15.82 -8.72 12.85
N GLY A 332 16.27 -9.32 11.76
CA GLY A 332 15.48 -10.29 10.99
C GLY A 332 15.22 -9.85 9.56
N ILE A 333 14.66 -10.80 8.82
CA ILE A 333 14.19 -10.63 7.44
C ILE A 333 12.69 -10.32 7.48
N TYR A 334 12.25 -9.37 6.67
CA TYR A 334 10.85 -9.01 6.55
C TYR A 334 10.44 -9.01 5.08
N LEU A 335 9.40 -9.77 4.75
CA LEU A 335 8.78 -9.77 3.43
C LEU A 335 7.47 -9.01 3.49
N PHE A 336 7.35 -7.94 2.72
CA PHE A 336 6.10 -7.22 2.53
C PHE A 336 5.53 -7.60 1.16
N SER A 337 4.31 -8.14 1.13
CA SER A 337 3.57 -8.52 -0.07
C SER A 337 2.26 -7.74 -0.12
N ASN A 338 1.99 -7.07 -1.23
CA ASN A 338 0.83 -6.19 -1.35
C ASN A 338 0.09 -6.40 -2.67
N LEU A 339 -1.19 -6.05 -2.70
CA LEU A 339 -1.94 -5.95 -3.95
C LEU A 339 -1.45 -4.76 -4.79
N ARG A 340 -1.70 -4.78 -6.10
CA ARG A 340 -1.56 -3.60 -6.98
C ARG A 340 -2.63 -3.57 -8.04
N GLY A 341 -3.31 -2.45 -8.19
CA GLY A 341 -4.40 -2.31 -9.16
C GLY A 341 -5.72 -1.92 -8.51
N CYS A 342 -6.78 -1.89 -9.33
CA CYS A 342 -8.14 -1.62 -8.89
C CYS A 342 -8.94 -2.92 -8.76
N ASP A 343 -9.12 -3.46 -7.56
CA ASP A 343 -9.79 -4.76 -7.36
C ASP A 343 -11.33 -4.72 -7.36
N GLY A 344 -11.95 -3.59 -7.72
CA GLY A 344 -13.41 -3.47 -7.82
C GLY A 344 -14.01 -2.28 -7.07
N GLU A 345 -13.22 -1.54 -6.29
CA GLU A 345 -13.67 -0.31 -5.62
C GLU A 345 -13.00 0.96 -6.21
N ARG A 346 -13.03 2.06 -5.45
CA ARG A 346 -12.42 3.35 -5.81
C ARG A 346 -10.94 3.45 -5.46
N THR A 347 -10.47 2.56 -4.61
CA THR A 347 -9.08 2.49 -4.16
C THR A 347 -8.23 1.84 -5.24
N PHE A 348 -6.97 2.25 -5.28
CA PHE A 348 -5.94 1.59 -6.06
C PHE A 348 -4.90 1.05 -5.09
N PHE A 349 -4.61 -0.25 -5.11
CA PHE A 349 -3.56 -0.82 -4.28
C PHE A 349 -2.19 -0.41 -4.82
N GLN A 350 -1.30 0.05 -3.94
CA GLN A 350 -0.08 0.75 -4.35
C GLN A 350 1.10 -0.18 -4.67
N GLY A 351 0.94 -1.51 -4.64
CA GLY A 351 2.05 -2.43 -4.85
C GLY A 351 3.15 -2.21 -3.81
N CYS A 352 4.38 -1.95 -4.28
CA CYS A 352 5.55 -1.74 -3.42
C CYS A 352 5.90 -2.94 -2.53
N SER A 353 5.61 -4.18 -2.98
CA SER A 353 6.11 -5.37 -2.29
C SER A 353 7.65 -5.30 -2.21
N HIS A 354 8.22 -5.63 -1.06
CA HIS A 354 9.66 -5.49 -0.83
C HIS A 354 10.17 -6.49 0.20
N VAL A 355 11.48 -6.67 0.21
CA VAL A 355 12.20 -7.49 1.20
C VAL A 355 13.20 -6.60 1.91
N ALA A 356 13.24 -6.71 3.25
CA ALA A 356 14.18 -6.02 4.11
C ALA A 356 14.93 -6.99 5.02
N ILE A 357 16.14 -6.63 5.43
CA ILE A 357 16.93 -7.35 6.43
C ILE A 357 17.69 -6.35 7.31
N ASN A 358 17.53 -6.46 8.63
CA ASN A 358 18.30 -5.69 9.62
C ASN A 358 18.36 -4.16 9.36
N GLY A 359 17.29 -3.56 8.81
CA GLY A 359 17.21 -2.13 8.48
C GLY A 359 17.54 -1.76 7.02
N HIS A 360 18.00 -2.72 6.21
CA HIS A 360 18.31 -2.52 4.79
C HIS A 360 17.20 -3.06 3.90
N MET A 361 16.77 -2.29 2.90
CA MET A 361 15.95 -2.79 1.80
C MET A 361 16.85 -3.54 0.81
N VAL A 362 16.39 -4.67 0.26
CA VAL A 362 17.23 -5.52 -0.61
C VAL A 362 16.56 -5.88 -1.93
N SER A 363 15.23 -5.88 -1.96
CA SER A 363 14.45 -6.15 -3.16
C SER A 363 13.19 -5.31 -3.10
N ILE A 364 12.88 -4.58 -4.16
CA ILE A 364 11.83 -3.54 -4.20
C ILE A 364 11.02 -3.73 -5.49
N GLY A 365 9.72 -3.93 -5.36
CA GLY A 365 8.76 -4.01 -6.45
C GLY A 365 8.21 -2.63 -6.84
N LYS A 366 7.59 -2.54 -8.01
CA LYS A 366 7.06 -1.27 -8.54
C LYS A 366 5.80 -0.83 -7.78
N GLN A 367 5.65 0.49 -7.63
CA GLN A 367 4.43 1.11 -7.10
C GLN A 367 3.28 1.02 -8.12
N PHE A 368 3.54 1.47 -9.35
CA PHE A 368 2.56 1.50 -10.44
C PHE A 368 3.06 0.68 -11.64
N SER A 369 2.21 -0.20 -12.19
CA SER A 369 2.51 -1.02 -13.37
C SER A 369 1.22 -1.70 -13.85
N LEU A 370 1.14 -1.98 -15.14
CA LEU A 370 0.03 -2.71 -15.76
C LEU A 370 0.17 -4.23 -15.65
N GLN A 371 1.31 -4.72 -15.16
CA GLN A 371 1.57 -6.15 -15.01
C GLN A 371 0.67 -6.76 -13.93
N GLU A 372 -0.03 -7.83 -14.28
CA GLU A 372 -0.92 -8.59 -13.38
C GLU A 372 -0.17 -9.28 -12.24
N VAL A 373 1.08 -9.71 -12.51
CA VAL A 373 1.93 -10.46 -11.57
C VAL A 373 3.33 -9.87 -11.61
N GLU A 374 3.83 -9.44 -10.44
CA GLU A 374 5.22 -9.10 -10.25
C GLU A 374 5.76 -9.88 -9.05
N VAL A 375 6.74 -10.74 -9.28
CA VAL A 375 7.48 -11.41 -8.20
C VAL A 375 8.80 -10.71 -8.01
N ILE A 376 9.23 -10.57 -6.76
CA ILE A 376 10.60 -10.19 -6.41
C ILE A 376 11.20 -11.26 -5.49
N THR A 377 12.50 -11.47 -5.61
CA THR A 377 13.24 -12.44 -4.79
C THR A 377 14.43 -11.78 -4.10
N ALA A 378 14.87 -12.40 -3.01
CA ALA A 378 16.12 -12.06 -2.34
C ALA A 378 16.76 -13.33 -1.78
N THR A 379 18.08 -13.46 -1.97
CA THR A 379 18.89 -14.51 -1.35
C THR A 379 19.62 -13.92 -0.15
N LEU A 380 19.35 -14.44 1.04
CA LEU A 380 19.68 -13.83 2.33
C LEU A 380 20.39 -14.84 3.24
N ASP A 381 21.48 -14.46 3.89
CA ASP A 381 22.17 -15.30 4.88
C ASP A 381 21.48 -15.18 6.26
N LEU A 382 20.97 -16.30 6.79
CA LEU A 382 20.37 -16.33 8.13
C LEU A 382 21.36 -15.97 9.23
N GLU A 383 22.67 -16.19 9.01
CA GLU A 383 23.69 -15.83 9.98
C GLU A 383 23.84 -14.32 10.14
N ASP A 384 23.49 -13.51 9.13
CA ASP A 384 23.46 -12.05 9.26
C ASP A 384 22.39 -11.63 10.29
N VAL A 385 21.24 -12.30 10.32
CA VAL A 385 20.20 -12.07 11.33
C VAL A 385 20.69 -12.50 12.71
N ARG A 386 21.27 -13.69 12.80
CA ARG A 386 21.74 -14.28 14.06
C ARG A 386 22.82 -13.42 14.70
N ILE A 387 23.83 -12.99 13.93
CA ILE A 387 24.91 -12.16 14.44
C ILE A 387 24.43 -10.76 14.78
N TYR A 388 23.57 -10.15 13.96
CA TYR A 388 23.00 -8.83 14.22
C TYR A 388 22.26 -8.81 15.56
N ARG A 389 21.37 -9.78 15.78
CA ARG A 389 20.63 -9.93 17.05
C ARG A 389 21.57 -10.24 18.22
N ASN A 390 22.54 -11.15 18.04
CA ASN A 390 23.49 -11.51 19.09
C ASN A 390 24.38 -10.31 19.51
N GLY A 391 24.69 -9.41 18.57
CA GLY A 391 25.42 -8.16 18.83
C GLY A 391 24.65 -7.18 19.73
N ILE A 392 23.32 -7.20 19.72
CA ILE A 392 22.47 -6.30 20.51
C ILE A 392 22.13 -6.95 21.86
N ARG A 393 23.01 -6.79 22.85
CA ARG A 393 22.89 -7.48 24.15
C ARG A 393 21.65 -7.10 24.96
N SER A 394 21.24 -5.84 24.94
CA SER A 394 20.03 -5.36 25.64
C SER A 394 18.77 -6.08 25.15
N ARG A 395 18.66 -6.30 23.83
CA ARG A 395 17.59 -7.10 23.22
C ARG A 395 17.63 -8.55 23.71
N ASN A 396 18.81 -9.16 23.77
CA ASN A 396 18.96 -10.58 24.15
C ASN A 396 18.53 -10.88 25.59
N VAL A 397 18.70 -9.91 26.51
CA VAL A 397 18.20 -10.01 27.89
C VAL A 397 16.67 -10.07 27.92
N VAL A 398 15.99 -9.29 27.08
CA VAL A 398 14.52 -9.33 26.99
C VAL A 398 14.08 -10.64 26.33
N ALA A 399 14.74 -11.01 25.22
CA ALA A 399 14.45 -12.22 24.46
C ALA A 399 14.53 -13.51 25.30
N SER A 400 15.51 -13.61 26.22
CA SER A 400 15.68 -14.80 27.08
C SER A 400 14.51 -15.05 28.04
N SER A 401 13.67 -14.03 28.30
CA SER A 401 12.49 -14.11 29.15
C SER A 401 11.16 -14.13 28.37
N SER A 402 11.21 -14.09 27.04
CA SER A 402 10.01 -13.99 26.19
C SER A 402 9.18 -15.28 26.23
N PRO A 403 7.84 -15.20 26.32
CA PRO A 403 6.98 -16.37 26.21
C PRO A 403 7.06 -16.98 24.81
N ARG A 404 7.20 -18.30 24.77
CA ARG A 404 7.29 -19.09 23.55
C ARG A 404 6.02 -19.03 22.70
N TYR A 405 6.16 -18.98 21.38
CA TYR A 405 5.07 -19.22 20.44
C TYR A 405 4.81 -20.72 20.23
N PRO A 406 3.55 -21.15 20.03
CA PRO A 406 3.26 -22.46 19.44
C PRO A 406 4.00 -22.61 18.11
N ARG A 407 4.70 -23.73 17.91
CA ARG A 407 5.54 -23.97 16.72
C ARG A 407 5.06 -25.20 15.96
N VAL A 408 4.69 -25.01 14.70
CA VAL A 408 4.46 -26.11 13.76
C VAL A 408 5.82 -26.58 13.26
N GLN A 409 6.20 -27.81 13.61
CA GLN A 409 7.47 -28.41 13.15
C GLN A 409 7.30 -28.92 11.72
N VAL A 410 8.21 -28.54 10.83
CA VAL A 410 8.18 -28.89 9.41
C VAL A 410 9.52 -29.48 9.01
N GLU A 411 9.51 -30.73 8.53
CA GLU A 411 10.69 -31.43 8.01
C GLU A 411 11.05 -30.93 6.60
N PHE A 412 11.40 -29.65 6.51
CA PHE A 412 11.82 -28.97 5.30
C PHE A 412 12.96 -28.01 5.63
N ALA A 413 13.89 -27.79 4.71
CA ALA A 413 14.92 -26.77 4.83
C ALA A 413 14.64 -25.69 3.78
N LEU A 414 14.63 -24.42 4.20
CA LEU A 414 14.50 -23.31 3.25
C LEU A 414 15.80 -23.08 2.48
N SER A 415 16.93 -23.41 3.10
CA SER A 415 18.24 -23.38 2.50
C SER A 415 18.54 -24.68 1.75
N SER A 416 19.43 -24.59 0.76
CA SER A 416 19.94 -25.74 0.01
C SER A 416 21.47 -25.63 -0.09
N ASN A 417 22.11 -26.27 -1.09
CA ASN A 417 23.54 -26.06 -1.33
C ASN A 417 23.78 -24.63 -1.84
N ASP A 418 24.30 -23.78 -0.98
CA ASP A 418 24.21 -22.32 -1.06
C ASP A 418 25.57 -21.60 -1.06
N LEU A 419 26.67 -22.36 -0.99
CA LEU A 419 28.03 -21.84 -0.86
C LEU A 419 28.34 -20.79 -1.93
N PHE A 420 27.89 -21.03 -3.16
CA PHE A 420 28.13 -20.18 -4.33
C PHE A 420 26.94 -19.28 -4.71
N LEU A 421 25.86 -19.27 -3.92
CA LEU A 421 24.76 -18.35 -4.17
C LEU A 421 25.18 -16.92 -3.77
N PRO A 422 25.01 -15.92 -4.65
CA PRO A 422 25.25 -14.53 -4.28
C PRO A 422 24.29 -14.13 -3.16
N THR A 423 24.77 -13.33 -2.21
CA THR A 423 23.94 -12.75 -1.16
C THR A 423 23.39 -11.40 -1.60
N TYR A 424 22.46 -10.86 -0.80
CA TYR A 424 21.82 -9.58 -1.06
C TYR A 424 22.81 -8.40 -1.01
N GLU A 425 22.45 -7.34 -1.72
CA GLU A 425 23.06 -6.02 -1.62
C GLU A 425 21.98 -5.01 -1.19
N PRO A 426 22.26 -4.10 -0.23
CA PRO A 426 21.34 -3.03 0.13
C PRO A 426 20.96 -2.16 -1.08
N LYS A 427 19.70 -1.75 -1.13
CA LYS A 427 19.14 -0.85 -2.16
C LYS A 427 18.54 0.38 -1.51
N GLU A 428 18.79 1.52 -2.14
CA GLU A 428 18.11 2.77 -1.82
C GLU A 428 16.70 2.78 -2.41
N TRP A 429 15.76 3.34 -1.65
CA TRP A 429 14.38 3.48 -2.10
C TRP A 429 14.26 4.74 -2.97
N GLN A 430 13.71 4.60 -4.18
CA GLN A 430 13.43 5.73 -5.06
C GLN A 430 11.93 6.03 -5.01
N TYR A 431 11.58 7.20 -4.47
CA TYR A 431 10.19 7.67 -4.41
C TYR A 431 9.83 8.42 -5.69
N HIS A 432 8.58 8.25 -6.12
CA HIS A 432 7.98 9.08 -7.15
C HIS A 432 7.74 10.50 -6.63
N SER A 433 7.85 11.48 -7.51
CA SER A 433 7.35 12.83 -7.19
C SER A 433 5.81 12.81 -7.11
N PRO A 434 5.16 13.78 -6.44
CA PRO A 434 3.70 13.85 -6.41
C PRO A 434 3.06 13.89 -7.81
N GLU A 435 3.69 14.59 -8.75
CA GLU A 435 3.24 14.67 -10.14
C GLU A 435 3.36 13.33 -10.87
N GLU A 436 4.40 12.56 -10.57
CA GLU A 436 4.56 11.19 -11.10
C GLU A 436 3.52 10.24 -10.50
N GLU A 437 3.24 10.33 -9.20
CA GLU A 437 2.17 9.53 -8.58
C GLU A 437 0.80 9.84 -9.22
N ILE A 438 0.50 11.12 -9.51
CA ILE A 438 -0.72 11.55 -10.22
C ILE A 438 -0.72 11.08 -11.68
N ALA A 439 0.43 11.07 -12.35
CA ALA A 439 0.54 10.61 -13.73
C ALA A 439 0.33 9.09 -13.86
N LEU A 440 0.72 8.31 -12.85
CA LEU A 440 0.79 6.85 -12.92
C LEU A 440 -0.36 6.14 -12.20
N GLY A 441 -0.72 6.57 -10.98
CA GLY A 441 -1.74 5.91 -10.15
C GLY A 441 -3.13 5.93 -10.78
N PRO A 442 -3.73 7.12 -10.98
CA PRO A 442 -4.99 7.27 -11.71
C PRO A 442 -4.98 6.64 -13.11
N ALA A 443 -3.84 6.64 -13.80
CA ALA A 443 -3.69 6.02 -15.13
C ALA A 443 -3.82 4.49 -15.06
N CYS A 444 -3.12 3.83 -14.13
CA CYS A 444 -3.28 2.39 -13.89
C CYS A 444 -4.70 2.04 -13.45
N TRP A 445 -5.31 2.87 -12.61
CA TRP A 445 -6.67 2.69 -12.15
C TRP A 445 -7.70 2.76 -13.29
N LEU A 446 -7.57 3.73 -14.20
CA LEU A 446 -8.41 3.82 -15.40
C LEU A 446 -8.21 2.63 -16.35
N TRP A 447 -6.98 2.13 -16.49
CA TRP A 447 -6.72 0.92 -17.28
C TRP A 447 -7.47 -0.29 -16.74
N ASP A 448 -7.39 -0.51 -15.43
CA ASP A 448 -8.11 -1.59 -14.76
C ASP A 448 -9.63 -1.43 -14.87
N TYR A 449 -10.16 -0.22 -14.64
CA TYR A 449 -11.58 0.06 -14.82
C TYR A 449 -12.05 -0.23 -16.26
N LEU A 450 -11.28 0.21 -17.27
CA LEU A 450 -11.65 0.04 -18.66
C LEU A 450 -11.70 -1.44 -19.06
N ARG A 451 -10.61 -2.19 -18.81
CA ARG A 451 -10.52 -3.59 -19.22
C ARG A 451 -11.47 -4.51 -18.44
N ARG A 452 -11.77 -4.19 -17.17
CA ARG A 452 -12.66 -5.00 -16.30
C ARG A 452 -14.14 -4.68 -16.52
N SER A 453 -14.48 -3.45 -16.91
CA SER A 453 -15.88 -3.06 -17.19
C SER A 453 -16.40 -3.55 -18.55
N GLY A 454 -15.51 -3.98 -19.45
CA GLY A 454 -15.87 -4.38 -20.80
C GLY A 454 -16.30 -3.22 -21.71
N GLN A 455 -16.01 -1.98 -21.34
CA GLN A 455 -16.34 -0.79 -22.13
C GLN A 455 -15.32 -0.54 -23.25
N GLY A 456 -15.75 0.18 -24.30
CA GLY A 456 -14.95 0.41 -25.51
C GLY A 456 -14.03 1.64 -25.45
N GLY A 457 -14.05 2.38 -24.33
CA GLY A 457 -13.24 3.57 -24.09
C GLY A 457 -13.89 4.54 -23.09
N PHE A 458 -13.50 5.81 -23.20
CA PHE A 458 -13.91 6.91 -22.34
C PHE A 458 -14.55 8.04 -23.14
N PHE A 459 -15.55 8.69 -22.53
CA PHE A 459 -16.10 9.96 -22.98
C PHE A 459 -15.80 11.05 -21.96
N LEU A 460 -15.15 12.13 -22.40
CA LEU A 460 -14.76 13.24 -21.53
C LEU A 460 -15.33 14.58 -22.04
N PRO A 461 -16.23 15.23 -21.28
CA PRO A 461 -16.57 16.63 -21.51
C PRO A 461 -15.33 17.52 -21.28
N LEU A 462 -14.74 18.01 -22.37
CA LEU A 462 -13.49 18.76 -22.33
C LEU A 462 -13.77 20.26 -22.41
N SER A 463 -13.56 20.97 -21.31
CA SER A 463 -13.89 22.39 -21.18
C SER A 463 -12.77 23.35 -21.59
N GLY A 464 -11.53 22.87 -21.73
CA GLY A 464 -10.35 23.73 -21.94
C GLY A 464 -9.86 24.42 -20.65
N GLY A 465 -10.34 23.97 -19.48
CA GLY A 465 -9.85 24.35 -18.16
C GLY A 465 -8.93 23.28 -17.55
N VAL A 466 -8.32 23.59 -16.41
CA VAL A 466 -7.32 22.75 -15.73
C VAL A 466 -7.83 21.33 -15.47
N ASP A 467 -9.02 21.16 -14.92
CA ASP A 467 -9.43 19.86 -14.36
C ASP A 467 -9.80 18.83 -15.45
N SER A 468 -10.58 19.24 -16.45
CA SER A 468 -10.90 18.39 -17.60
C SER A 468 -9.64 18.07 -18.41
N SER A 469 -8.71 19.02 -18.50
CA SER A 469 -7.39 18.79 -19.13
C SER A 469 -6.56 17.77 -18.35
N SER A 470 -6.53 17.84 -17.01
CA SER A 470 -5.85 16.83 -16.18
C SER A 470 -6.43 15.43 -16.39
N SER A 471 -7.75 15.29 -16.47
CA SER A 471 -8.40 14.01 -16.76
C SER A 471 -8.00 13.47 -18.14
N ALA A 472 -7.93 14.35 -19.16
CA ALA A 472 -7.48 13.98 -20.50
C ALA A 472 -6.00 13.53 -20.53
N VAL A 473 -5.13 14.24 -19.80
CA VAL A 473 -3.70 13.91 -19.69
C VAL A 473 -3.48 12.59 -18.95
N ILE A 474 -4.28 12.28 -17.92
CA ILE A 474 -4.22 10.97 -17.24
C ILE A 474 -4.55 9.83 -18.22
N VAL A 475 -5.58 9.98 -19.06
CA VAL A 475 -5.88 8.99 -20.11
C VAL A 475 -4.73 8.88 -21.12
N HIS A 476 -4.09 9.99 -21.49
CA HIS A 476 -2.90 9.96 -22.36
C HIS A 476 -1.69 9.27 -21.70
N SER A 477 -1.48 9.47 -20.39
CA SER A 477 -0.49 8.76 -19.60
C SER A 477 -0.76 7.25 -19.61
N MET A 478 -2.02 6.85 -19.38
CA MET A 478 -2.46 5.46 -19.50
C MET A 478 -2.16 4.88 -20.88
N CYS A 479 -2.46 5.60 -21.97
CA CYS A 479 -2.12 5.16 -23.33
C CYS A 479 -0.60 4.95 -23.51
N THR A 480 0.21 5.83 -22.93
CA THR A 480 1.68 5.73 -22.96
C THR A 480 2.15 4.48 -22.23
N MET A 481 1.58 4.19 -21.05
CA MET A 481 1.90 2.98 -20.28
C MET A 481 1.49 1.71 -21.02
N VAL A 482 0.32 1.70 -21.67
CA VAL A 482 -0.15 0.55 -22.47
C VAL A 482 0.79 0.30 -23.66
N CYS A 483 1.17 1.35 -24.39
CA CYS A 483 2.11 1.22 -25.51
C CYS A 483 3.48 0.71 -25.02
N GLN A 484 3.96 1.21 -23.89
CA GLN A 484 5.23 0.75 -23.31
C GLN A 484 5.15 -0.72 -22.90
N ALA A 485 4.10 -1.14 -22.20
CA ALA A 485 3.94 -2.54 -21.79
C ALA A 485 3.90 -3.50 -22.99
N ILE A 486 3.19 -3.13 -24.06
CA ILE A 486 3.14 -3.91 -25.30
C ILE A 486 4.53 -3.95 -25.97
N SER A 487 5.27 -2.85 -25.95
CA SER A 487 6.65 -2.80 -26.46
C SER A 487 7.61 -3.66 -25.64
N ASP A 488 7.39 -3.74 -24.33
CA ASP A 488 8.16 -4.58 -23.41
C ASP A 488 7.78 -6.07 -23.51
N GLY A 489 6.78 -6.41 -24.34
CA GLY A 489 6.35 -7.78 -24.63
C GLY A 489 5.20 -8.31 -23.77
N ASP A 490 4.46 -7.44 -23.08
CA ASP A 490 3.28 -7.85 -22.30
C ASP A 490 2.11 -8.24 -23.22
N THR A 491 1.91 -9.55 -23.37
CA THR A 491 0.86 -10.11 -24.22
C THR A 491 -0.53 -9.94 -23.63
N ASN A 492 -0.67 -9.89 -22.30
CA ASN A 492 -1.97 -9.75 -21.64
C ASN A 492 -2.54 -8.35 -21.88
N VAL A 493 -1.70 -7.32 -21.75
CA VAL A 493 -2.09 -5.93 -22.06
C VAL A 493 -2.50 -5.79 -23.53
N LEU A 494 -1.78 -6.44 -24.45
CA LEU A 494 -2.13 -6.44 -25.87
C LEU A 494 -3.48 -7.12 -26.15
N GLU A 495 -3.74 -8.26 -25.52
CA GLU A 495 -5.01 -8.99 -25.68
C GLU A 495 -6.19 -8.22 -25.10
N ASP A 496 -6.04 -7.61 -23.92
CA ASP A 496 -7.08 -6.78 -23.33
C ASP A 496 -7.36 -5.54 -24.18
N LEU A 497 -6.32 -4.89 -24.72
CA LEU A 497 -6.49 -3.77 -25.64
C LEU A 497 -7.26 -4.18 -26.90
N ARG A 498 -6.95 -5.35 -27.48
CA ARG A 498 -7.68 -5.87 -28.65
C ARG A 498 -9.15 -6.13 -28.36
N LYS A 499 -9.47 -6.63 -27.16
CA LYS A 499 -10.85 -6.81 -26.70
C LYS A 499 -11.58 -5.47 -26.56
N ILE A 500 -10.94 -4.47 -25.94
CA ILE A 500 -11.49 -3.10 -25.78
C ILE A 500 -11.77 -2.46 -27.14
N VAL A 501 -10.81 -2.58 -28.07
CA VAL A 501 -10.95 -1.98 -29.41
C VAL A 501 -11.97 -2.75 -30.27
N GLY A 502 -12.14 -4.04 -30.01
CA GLY A 502 -12.98 -4.94 -30.80
C GLY A 502 -12.30 -5.43 -32.07
N ASP A 503 -10.97 -5.38 -32.14
CA ASP A 503 -10.17 -5.84 -33.28
C ASP A 503 -9.01 -6.76 -32.81
N PRO A 504 -9.05 -8.07 -33.12
CA PRO A 504 -8.02 -9.02 -32.71
C PRO A 504 -6.65 -8.79 -33.37
N LYS A 505 -6.57 -8.01 -34.44
CA LYS A 505 -5.33 -7.69 -35.15
C LYS A 505 -4.74 -6.35 -34.74
N TYR A 506 -5.49 -5.55 -33.98
CA TYR A 506 -5.05 -4.23 -33.57
C TYR A 506 -3.75 -4.29 -32.76
N LYS A 507 -2.87 -3.33 -33.04
CA LYS A 507 -1.65 -3.05 -32.28
C LYS A 507 -1.41 -1.55 -32.35
N PRO A 508 -1.29 -0.86 -31.20
CA PRO A 508 -1.16 0.59 -31.21
C PRO A 508 0.19 1.00 -31.79
N LEU A 509 0.19 2.06 -32.61
CA LEU A 509 1.42 2.61 -33.19
C LEU A 509 2.17 3.50 -32.18
N ASN A 510 1.41 4.30 -31.44
CA ASN A 510 1.89 5.19 -30.40
C ASN A 510 0.71 5.62 -29.50
N ALA A 511 1.03 6.31 -28.40
CA ALA A 511 0.03 6.74 -27.42
C ALA A 511 -1.06 7.65 -28.00
N ARG A 512 -0.74 8.49 -29.00
CA ARG A 512 -1.71 9.41 -29.62
C ARG A 512 -2.73 8.65 -30.47
N GLU A 513 -2.26 7.69 -31.26
CA GLU A 513 -3.16 6.84 -32.06
C GLU A 513 -4.05 5.99 -31.16
N LEU A 514 -3.49 5.39 -30.11
CA LEU A 514 -4.28 4.66 -29.12
C LEU A 514 -5.34 5.55 -28.45
N CYS A 515 -4.96 6.76 -28.05
CA CYS A 515 -5.86 7.75 -27.46
C CYS A 515 -7.05 8.07 -28.41
N ASN A 516 -6.84 8.08 -29.73
CA ASN A 516 -7.92 8.27 -30.70
C ASN A 516 -8.97 7.14 -30.68
N GLN A 517 -8.51 5.92 -30.42
CA GLN A 517 -9.38 4.75 -30.34
C GLN A 517 -10.17 4.73 -29.03
N ILE A 518 -9.55 5.11 -27.91
CA ILE A 518 -10.16 4.87 -26.59
C ILE A 518 -10.65 6.13 -25.88
N LEU A 519 -10.36 7.34 -26.37
CA LEU A 519 -10.82 8.59 -25.76
C LEU A 519 -11.58 9.44 -26.77
N VAL A 520 -12.85 9.69 -26.46
CA VAL A 520 -13.67 10.71 -27.11
C VAL A 520 -13.75 11.94 -26.22
N THR A 521 -13.33 13.09 -26.73
CA THR A 521 -13.47 14.37 -26.04
C THR A 521 -14.55 15.21 -26.70
N CYS A 522 -15.33 15.95 -25.90
CA CYS A 522 -16.37 16.82 -26.45
C CYS A 522 -16.39 18.18 -25.76
N TYR A 523 -16.19 19.25 -26.54
CA TYR A 523 -16.43 20.62 -26.10
C TYR A 523 -17.89 21.00 -26.36
N MET A 524 -18.60 21.38 -25.30
CA MET A 524 -20.03 21.70 -25.34
C MET A 524 -20.26 23.18 -25.04
N GLY A 525 -20.17 23.99 -26.10
CA GLY A 525 -20.24 25.44 -26.03
C GLY A 525 -21.68 25.99 -26.00
N THR A 526 -21.80 27.22 -25.52
CA THR A 526 -23.01 28.04 -25.55
C THR A 526 -22.69 29.40 -26.17
N LYS A 527 -23.70 30.26 -26.35
CA LYS A 527 -23.52 31.68 -26.71
C LYS A 527 -22.67 32.48 -25.70
N ASN A 528 -22.50 31.97 -24.49
CA ASN A 528 -21.70 32.58 -23.43
C ASN A 528 -20.24 32.09 -23.44
N SER A 529 -19.92 31.06 -24.22
CA SER A 529 -18.61 30.42 -24.21
C SER A 529 -17.64 31.16 -25.14
N SER A 530 -16.41 31.34 -24.66
CA SER A 530 -15.35 32.05 -25.39
C SER A 530 -14.76 31.20 -26.52
N GLU A 531 -14.19 31.85 -27.53
CA GLU A 531 -13.48 31.14 -28.59
C GLU A 531 -12.17 30.54 -28.07
N GLU A 532 -11.57 31.20 -27.08
CA GLU A 532 -10.33 30.81 -26.44
C GLU A 532 -10.46 29.49 -25.67
N THR A 533 -11.53 29.27 -24.87
CA THR A 533 -11.73 27.97 -24.19
C THR A 533 -11.93 26.84 -25.18
N CYS A 534 -12.69 27.09 -26.25
CA CYS A 534 -12.92 26.13 -27.31
C CYS A 534 -11.61 25.76 -28.02
N GLN A 535 -10.76 26.75 -28.30
CA GLN A 535 -9.50 26.55 -29.00
C GLN A 535 -8.51 25.76 -28.13
N ARG A 536 -8.37 26.10 -26.84
CA ARG A 536 -7.55 25.34 -25.90
C ARG A 536 -7.97 23.86 -25.79
N ALA A 537 -9.28 23.60 -25.70
CA ALA A 537 -9.80 22.23 -25.67
C ALA A 537 -9.43 21.45 -26.95
N LYS A 538 -9.59 22.09 -28.12
CA LYS A 538 -9.24 21.50 -29.41
C LYS A 538 -7.74 21.23 -29.54
N ASP A 539 -6.90 22.17 -29.12
CA ASP A 539 -5.45 22.04 -29.23
C ASP A 539 -4.90 20.94 -28.34
N LEU A 540 -5.37 20.85 -27.08
CA LEU A 540 -5.02 19.75 -26.20
C LEU A 540 -5.48 18.41 -26.79
N ALA A 541 -6.74 18.32 -27.25
CA ALA A 541 -7.30 17.11 -27.83
C ALA A 541 -6.49 16.62 -29.04
N SER A 542 -6.03 17.55 -29.88
CA SER A 542 -5.15 17.28 -31.04
C SER A 542 -3.76 16.77 -30.62
N GLN A 543 -3.17 17.37 -29.58
CA GLN A 543 -1.85 16.97 -29.08
C GLN A 543 -1.89 15.56 -28.46
N ILE A 544 -2.88 15.27 -27.60
CA ILE A 544 -3.01 13.93 -27.00
C ILE A 544 -3.53 12.87 -27.97
N GLY A 545 -4.17 13.27 -29.08
CA GLY A 545 -4.68 12.38 -30.14
C GLY A 545 -6.13 11.91 -29.98
N SER A 546 -6.89 12.44 -29.02
CA SER A 546 -8.28 12.00 -28.77
C SER A 546 -9.21 12.29 -29.97
N TYR A 547 -10.29 11.52 -30.10
CA TYR A 547 -11.35 11.83 -31.06
C TYR A 547 -12.20 13.00 -30.53
N HIS A 548 -11.98 14.19 -31.09
CA HIS A 548 -12.56 15.43 -30.58
C HIS A 548 -13.83 15.85 -31.32
N MET A 549 -14.86 16.22 -30.56
CA MET A 549 -16.10 16.79 -31.07
C MET A 549 -16.37 18.17 -30.47
N LYS A 550 -17.05 19.02 -31.24
CA LYS A 550 -17.56 20.32 -30.79
C LYS A 550 -19.05 20.38 -31.06
N ILE A 551 -19.85 20.70 -30.03
CA ILE A 551 -21.29 20.91 -30.16
C ILE A 551 -21.69 22.26 -29.56
N LYS A 552 -22.78 22.83 -30.07
CA LYS A 552 -23.49 23.95 -29.44
C LYS A 552 -24.78 23.44 -28.83
N ILE A 553 -25.03 23.77 -27.57
CA ILE A 553 -26.21 23.30 -26.83
C ILE A 553 -27.31 24.38 -26.69
N ASP A 554 -27.12 25.56 -27.28
CA ASP A 554 -28.07 26.70 -27.19
C ASP A 554 -29.48 26.32 -27.63
N ILE A 555 -29.63 25.56 -28.73
CA ILE A 555 -30.95 25.13 -29.24
C ILE A 555 -31.72 24.34 -28.17
N ILE A 556 -31.04 23.49 -27.41
CA ILE A 556 -31.65 22.65 -26.37
C ILE A 556 -32.02 23.52 -25.16
N ILE A 557 -31.15 24.46 -24.79
CA ILE A 557 -31.40 25.41 -23.71
C ILE A 557 -32.62 26.28 -24.05
N ASP A 558 -32.65 26.86 -25.24
CA ASP A 558 -33.73 27.73 -25.70
C ASP A 558 -35.07 26.97 -25.78
N ALA A 559 -35.05 25.69 -26.15
CA ALA A 559 -36.25 24.85 -26.11
C ALA A 559 -36.79 24.67 -24.68
N ILE A 560 -35.92 24.39 -23.71
CA ILE A 560 -36.31 24.27 -22.29
C ILE A 560 -36.86 25.60 -21.76
N LEU A 561 -36.21 26.72 -22.08
CA LEU A 561 -36.66 28.04 -21.68
C LEU A 561 -38.01 28.40 -22.32
N THR A 562 -38.20 28.05 -23.59
CA THR A 562 -39.47 28.25 -24.31
C THR A 562 -40.61 27.50 -23.62
N VAL A 563 -40.40 26.22 -23.25
CA VAL A 563 -41.39 25.44 -22.52
C VAL A 563 -41.69 26.06 -21.15
N PHE A 564 -40.67 26.46 -20.40
CA PHE A 564 -40.86 27.11 -19.10
C PHE A 564 -41.66 28.42 -19.22
N THR A 565 -41.30 29.28 -20.17
CA THR A 565 -42.00 30.55 -20.42
C THR A 565 -43.43 30.31 -20.87
N LEU A 566 -43.67 29.33 -21.74
CA LEU A 566 -45.02 28.99 -22.22
C LEU A 566 -45.94 28.53 -21.07
N VAL A 567 -45.40 27.73 -20.14
CA VAL A 567 -46.17 27.17 -19.02
C VAL A 567 -46.38 28.18 -17.90
N THR A 568 -45.39 29.03 -17.61
CA THR A 568 -45.40 29.92 -16.44
C THR A 568 -45.75 31.38 -16.75
N GLY A 569 -45.67 31.79 -18.02
CA GLY A 569 -45.83 33.17 -18.45
C GLY A 569 -44.65 34.10 -18.10
N VAL A 570 -43.57 33.58 -17.50
CA VAL A 570 -42.41 34.38 -17.07
C VAL A 570 -41.12 33.83 -17.69
N THR A 571 -40.27 34.73 -18.18
CA THR A 571 -38.95 34.36 -18.74
C THR A 571 -37.83 34.70 -17.74
N PRO A 572 -37.07 33.70 -17.25
CA PRO A 572 -35.93 33.96 -16.36
C PRO A 572 -34.81 34.70 -17.08
N LYS A 573 -34.10 35.58 -16.38
CA LYS A 573 -32.99 36.37 -16.93
C LYS A 573 -31.67 36.11 -16.19
N PHE A 574 -30.55 36.23 -16.90
CA PHE A 574 -29.23 36.27 -16.26
C PHE A 574 -29.08 37.56 -15.44
N ARG A 575 -28.19 37.53 -14.44
CA ARG A 575 -27.90 38.70 -13.59
C ARG A 575 -27.44 39.91 -14.42
N ALA A 576 -26.57 39.67 -15.40
CA ALA A 576 -26.12 40.70 -16.36
C ALA A 576 -27.26 41.37 -17.15
N MET A 577 -28.44 40.73 -17.23
CA MET A 577 -29.64 41.25 -17.89
C MET A 577 -30.74 41.63 -16.90
N GLY A 578 -30.38 41.88 -15.63
CA GLY A 578 -31.31 42.32 -14.58
C GLY A 578 -32.11 41.22 -13.89
N GLY A 579 -31.74 39.93 -14.07
CA GLY A 579 -32.38 38.81 -13.37
C GLY A 579 -31.94 38.67 -11.90
N THR A 580 -32.76 38.00 -11.10
CA THR A 580 -32.44 37.71 -9.69
C THR A 580 -31.32 36.67 -9.54
N THR A 581 -30.72 36.58 -8.34
CA THR A 581 -29.73 35.52 -8.02
C THR A 581 -30.28 34.10 -8.26
N ARG A 582 -31.58 33.90 -8.02
CA ARG A 582 -32.23 32.60 -8.23
C ARG A 582 -32.36 32.27 -9.71
N GLU A 583 -32.81 33.21 -10.53
CA GLU A 583 -32.92 33.03 -11.99
C GLU A 583 -31.56 32.77 -12.61
N ASN A 584 -30.56 33.58 -12.24
CA ASN A 584 -29.20 33.45 -12.72
C ASN A 584 -28.62 32.05 -12.43
N LEU A 585 -28.74 31.58 -11.19
CA LEU A 585 -28.30 30.25 -10.81
C LEU A 585 -29.08 29.14 -11.54
N ALA A 586 -30.39 29.31 -11.73
CA ALA A 586 -31.20 28.34 -12.46
C ALA A 586 -30.75 28.20 -13.92
N LEU A 587 -30.48 29.32 -14.61
CA LEU A 587 -30.01 29.35 -15.99
C LEU A 587 -28.62 28.71 -16.15
N GLN A 588 -27.70 28.95 -15.21
CA GLN A 588 -26.39 28.27 -15.20
C GLN A 588 -26.55 26.76 -14.98
N ASN A 589 -27.40 26.36 -14.03
CA ASN A 589 -27.64 24.96 -13.72
C ASN A 589 -28.28 24.20 -14.90
N VAL A 590 -29.19 24.82 -15.67
CA VAL A 590 -29.78 24.20 -16.86
C VAL A 590 -28.70 23.90 -17.90
N GLN A 591 -27.80 24.85 -18.18
CA GLN A 591 -26.66 24.63 -19.07
C GLN A 591 -25.77 23.49 -18.58
N ALA A 592 -25.45 23.46 -17.28
CA ALA A 592 -24.60 22.43 -16.68
C ALA A 592 -25.22 21.02 -16.80
N ARG A 593 -26.53 20.88 -16.55
CA ARG A 593 -27.23 19.59 -16.63
C ARG A 593 -27.41 19.09 -18.06
N ILE A 594 -27.66 19.99 -19.03
CA ILE A 594 -27.76 19.59 -20.43
C ILE A 594 -26.43 19.00 -20.93
N ARG A 595 -25.29 19.55 -20.49
CA ARG A 595 -23.99 18.95 -20.83
C ARG A 595 -23.87 17.51 -20.34
N MET A 596 -24.37 17.20 -19.15
CA MET A 596 -24.39 15.83 -18.63
C MET A 596 -25.28 14.92 -19.49
N VAL A 597 -26.50 15.36 -19.81
CA VAL A 597 -27.41 14.60 -20.68
C VAL A 597 -26.75 14.30 -22.04
N MET A 598 -26.13 15.32 -22.65
CA MET A 598 -25.41 15.13 -23.91
C MET A 598 -24.19 14.21 -23.74
N ALA A 599 -23.44 14.32 -22.65
CA ALA A 599 -22.27 13.48 -22.40
C ALA A 599 -22.66 11.99 -22.41
N TYR A 600 -23.69 11.61 -21.66
CA TYR A 600 -24.18 10.24 -21.63
C TYR A 600 -24.78 9.79 -22.97
N PHE A 601 -25.52 10.65 -23.65
CA PHE A 601 -26.09 10.32 -24.95
C PHE A 601 -25.00 10.00 -25.99
N PHE A 602 -23.95 10.83 -26.05
CA PHE A 602 -22.82 10.56 -26.93
C PHE A 602 -21.98 9.37 -26.47
N ALA A 603 -21.74 9.21 -25.17
CA ALA A 603 -21.00 8.07 -24.64
C ALA A 603 -21.63 6.72 -25.03
N GLN A 604 -22.96 6.66 -25.08
CA GLN A 604 -23.70 5.46 -25.48
C GLN A 604 -23.69 5.19 -27.00
N LEU A 605 -23.59 6.22 -27.84
CA LEU A 605 -23.82 6.09 -29.29
C LEU A 605 -22.64 6.42 -30.20
N VAL A 606 -21.60 7.11 -29.72
CA VAL A 606 -20.50 7.56 -30.59
C VAL A 606 -19.64 6.40 -31.11
N LEU A 607 -19.55 5.29 -30.39
CA LEU A 607 -18.91 4.09 -30.93
C LEU A 607 -19.77 3.42 -32.00
N TRP A 608 -21.09 3.41 -31.83
CA TRP A 608 -22.03 2.92 -32.85
C TRP A 608 -21.90 3.68 -34.17
N THR A 609 -21.76 5.01 -34.14
CA THR A 609 -21.52 5.81 -35.37
C THR A 609 -20.16 5.51 -36.03
N ARG A 610 -19.25 4.89 -35.30
CA ARG A 610 -17.92 4.46 -35.75
C ARG A 610 -17.84 2.95 -36.05
N ASN A 611 -18.98 2.26 -36.15
CA ASN A 611 -19.06 0.81 -36.34
C ASN A 611 -18.27 0.00 -35.31
N ARG A 612 -18.21 0.48 -34.06
CA ARG A 612 -17.63 -0.22 -32.92
C ARG A 612 -18.72 -0.59 -31.92
N SER A 613 -18.63 -1.81 -31.39
CA SER A 613 -19.51 -2.29 -30.33
C SER A 613 -19.14 -1.69 -28.97
N GLY A 614 -20.10 -1.67 -28.04
CA GLY A 614 -19.91 -1.20 -26.66
C GLY A 614 -20.23 0.30 -26.48
N GLY A 615 -20.20 0.74 -25.23
CA GLY A 615 -20.33 2.13 -24.84
C GLY A 615 -19.00 2.71 -24.35
N LEU A 616 -19.04 3.98 -23.93
CA LEU A 616 -17.93 4.67 -23.29
C LEU A 616 -18.26 4.96 -21.83
N LEU A 617 -17.27 4.85 -20.95
CA LEU A 617 -17.36 5.36 -19.59
C LEU A 617 -17.27 6.89 -19.60
N VAL A 618 -18.26 7.57 -19.03
CA VAL A 618 -18.21 9.02 -18.86
C VAL A 618 -17.22 9.35 -17.74
N LEU A 619 -16.23 10.19 -18.05
CA LEU A 619 -15.25 10.68 -17.09
C LEU A 619 -15.71 12.00 -16.46
N GLY A 620 -15.72 12.04 -15.14
CA GLY A 620 -15.88 13.27 -14.36
C GLY A 620 -14.55 14.01 -14.23
N SER A 621 -14.64 15.32 -13.96
CA SER A 621 -13.45 16.16 -13.81
C SER A 621 -13.57 17.16 -12.65
N GLY A 622 -14.37 16.85 -11.62
CA GLY A 622 -14.39 17.66 -10.40
C GLY A 622 -13.16 17.33 -9.54
N ASN A 623 -12.56 18.32 -8.89
CA ASN A 623 -11.44 18.11 -7.96
C ASN A 623 -11.91 18.02 -6.50
N VAL A 624 -11.00 17.61 -5.61
CA VAL A 624 -11.33 17.35 -4.18
C VAL A 624 -11.77 18.62 -3.43
N ASP A 625 -11.22 19.78 -3.79
CA ASP A 625 -11.45 21.04 -3.09
C ASP A 625 -12.84 21.60 -3.42
N GLU A 626 -13.26 21.52 -4.69
CA GLU A 626 -14.62 21.84 -5.13
C GLU A 626 -15.65 20.89 -4.53
N GLY A 627 -15.32 19.58 -4.49
CA GLY A 627 -16.13 18.58 -3.81
C GLY A 627 -16.33 18.92 -2.33
N LEU A 628 -15.27 19.33 -1.63
CA LEU A 628 -15.31 19.63 -0.19
C LEU A 628 -16.34 20.71 0.17
N VAL A 629 -16.43 21.79 -0.62
CA VAL A 629 -17.43 22.86 -0.41
C VAL A 629 -18.69 22.68 -1.25
N GLY A 630 -18.76 21.61 -2.04
CA GLY A 630 -19.83 21.30 -2.99
C GLY A 630 -20.07 22.40 -4.01
N TYR A 631 -18.98 22.99 -4.53
CA TYR A 631 -18.98 23.95 -5.63
C TYR A 631 -19.13 23.22 -6.97
N LEU A 632 -20.33 22.71 -7.19
CA LEU A 632 -20.74 21.98 -8.39
C LEU A 632 -22.26 22.03 -8.55
N THR A 633 -22.79 21.84 -9.75
CA THR A 633 -24.24 21.68 -9.94
C THR A 633 -24.60 20.23 -9.71
N LYS A 634 -25.57 19.96 -8.82
CA LYS A 634 -26.04 18.58 -8.60
C LYS A 634 -26.62 18.04 -9.92
N TYR A 635 -26.04 16.92 -10.39
CA TYR A 635 -26.34 16.25 -11.65
C TYR A 635 -25.93 16.99 -12.93
N ASP A 636 -24.84 17.78 -12.89
CA ASP A 636 -24.10 18.19 -14.09
C ASP A 636 -22.99 17.17 -14.42
N CYS A 637 -22.00 17.55 -15.24
CA CYS A 637 -20.86 16.68 -15.58
C CYS A 637 -19.94 16.33 -14.39
N SER A 638 -20.20 16.82 -13.19
CA SER A 638 -19.63 16.29 -11.94
C SER A 638 -20.22 14.92 -11.56
N SER A 639 -21.39 14.57 -12.12
CA SER A 639 -22.01 13.25 -12.10
C SER A 639 -21.67 12.51 -13.40
N ALA A 640 -20.78 11.53 -13.28
CA ALA A 640 -20.22 10.71 -14.34
C ALA A 640 -20.09 9.26 -13.83
N ASP A 641 -19.49 8.36 -14.61
CA ASP A 641 -19.32 6.96 -14.20
C ASP A 641 -18.14 6.82 -13.23
N VAL A 642 -17.01 7.45 -13.56
CA VAL A 642 -15.80 7.49 -12.73
C VAL A 642 -15.09 8.83 -12.83
N ASN A 643 -14.37 9.23 -11.79
CA ASN A 643 -13.59 10.47 -11.76
C ASN A 643 -12.13 10.21 -11.33
N PRO A 644 -11.15 10.28 -12.24
CA PRO A 644 -9.74 9.99 -11.92
C PRO A 644 -9.06 11.07 -11.05
N ILE A 645 -9.65 12.27 -10.93
CA ILE A 645 -9.08 13.40 -10.20
C ILE A 645 -9.91 13.86 -9.01
N GLY A 646 -11.02 13.17 -8.71
CA GLY A 646 -11.97 13.57 -7.66
C GLY A 646 -11.39 13.66 -6.25
N SER A 647 -10.25 13.00 -6.02
CA SER A 647 -9.51 13.09 -4.76
C SER A 647 -8.16 13.79 -4.89
N VAL A 648 -7.92 14.61 -5.92
CA VAL A 648 -6.67 15.37 -6.10
C VAL A 648 -6.93 16.87 -5.92
N SER A 649 -6.03 17.58 -5.23
CA SER A 649 -6.14 19.03 -4.98
C SER A 649 -5.98 19.85 -6.26
N LYS A 650 -6.64 21.01 -6.35
CA LYS A 650 -6.49 21.94 -7.49
C LYS A 650 -5.04 22.37 -7.67
N LYS A 651 -4.33 22.55 -6.57
CA LYS A 651 -2.91 22.90 -6.54
C LYS A 651 -2.07 21.82 -7.22
N ASP A 652 -2.30 20.56 -6.86
CA ASP A 652 -1.56 19.44 -7.43
C ASP A 652 -1.93 19.16 -8.88
N LEU A 653 -3.17 19.42 -9.28
CA LEU A 653 -3.53 19.37 -10.70
C LEU A 653 -2.74 20.40 -11.52
N LYS A 654 -2.52 21.61 -11.00
CA LYS A 654 -1.69 22.62 -11.68
C LYS A 654 -0.22 22.19 -11.76
N THR A 655 0.36 21.62 -10.70
CA THR A 655 1.76 21.14 -10.75
C THR A 655 1.90 19.92 -11.66
N PHE A 656 0.93 19.01 -11.64
CA PHE A 656 0.85 17.88 -12.56
C PHE A 656 0.80 18.32 -14.03
N LEU A 657 -0.03 19.30 -14.39
CA LEU A 657 -0.06 19.80 -15.76
C LEU A 657 1.26 20.45 -16.18
N LYS A 658 1.94 21.17 -15.27
CA LYS A 658 3.30 21.71 -15.53
C LYS A 658 4.30 20.58 -15.80
N TYR A 659 4.25 19.51 -15.01
CA TYR A 659 5.05 18.31 -15.25
C TYR A 659 4.72 17.68 -16.62
N ALA A 660 3.43 17.57 -16.96
CA ALA A 660 2.95 16.96 -18.18
C ALA A 660 3.39 17.69 -19.46
N ILE A 661 3.55 19.02 -19.42
CA ILE A 661 4.12 19.81 -20.54
C ILE A 661 5.44 19.21 -21.01
N PHE A 662 6.34 18.92 -20.07
CA PHE A 662 7.67 18.39 -20.37
C PHE A 662 7.66 16.88 -20.55
N LYS A 663 6.99 16.15 -19.65
CA LYS A 663 6.98 14.68 -19.67
C LYS A 663 6.33 14.11 -20.93
N PHE A 664 5.23 14.72 -21.38
CA PHE A 664 4.44 14.24 -22.51
C PHE A 664 4.52 15.16 -23.74
N SER A 665 5.33 16.23 -23.70
CA SER A 665 5.48 17.20 -24.80
C SER A 665 4.15 17.82 -25.23
N LEU A 666 3.39 18.36 -24.26
CA LEU A 666 2.04 18.93 -24.44
C LEU A 666 2.02 20.46 -24.21
N PRO A 667 2.53 21.29 -25.15
CA PRO A 667 2.62 22.74 -24.94
C PRO A 667 1.26 23.45 -24.82
N ALA A 668 0.15 22.87 -25.31
CA ALA A 668 -1.19 23.47 -25.15
C ALA A 668 -1.58 23.66 -23.67
N LEU A 669 -0.99 22.87 -22.77
CA LEU A 669 -1.21 23.00 -21.33
C LEU A 669 -0.68 24.32 -20.76
N GLY A 670 0.29 24.97 -21.41
CA GLY A 670 0.79 26.29 -21.00
C GLY A 670 -0.32 27.34 -21.00
N GLU A 671 -1.01 27.48 -22.13
CA GLU A 671 -2.15 28.42 -22.25
C GLU A 671 -3.31 28.07 -21.31
N ILE A 672 -3.52 26.78 -21.02
CA ILE A 672 -4.55 26.33 -20.07
C ILE A 672 -4.20 26.73 -18.64
N LEU A 673 -2.92 26.69 -18.27
CA LEU A 673 -2.45 27.08 -16.94
C LEU A 673 -2.43 28.60 -16.72
N ASP A 674 -2.15 29.37 -17.78
CA ASP A 674 -2.14 30.83 -17.76
C ASP A 674 -3.56 31.43 -17.77
N ALA A 675 -4.55 30.68 -18.24
CA ALA A 675 -5.95 31.08 -18.24
C ALA A 675 -6.50 31.21 -16.80
N LYS A 676 -7.26 32.28 -16.56
CA LYS A 676 -7.96 32.46 -15.27
C LYS A 676 -9.10 31.44 -15.12
N PRO A 677 -9.18 30.69 -14.01
CA PRO A 677 -10.29 29.77 -13.74
C PRO A 677 -11.63 30.51 -13.65
N THR A 678 -12.60 30.07 -14.45
CA THR A 678 -13.94 30.67 -14.52
C THR A 678 -14.92 29.69 -15.18
N ALA A 679 -16.19 29.74 -14.76
CA ALA A 679 -17.28 29.07 -15.43
C ALA A 679 -17.96 30.01 -16.43
N GLU A 680 -17.78 29.77 -17.73
CA GLU A 680 -18.43 30.53 -18.82
C GLU A 680 -19.92 30.16 -18.98
N LEU A 681 -20.70 30.39 -17.93
CA LEU A 681 -22.13 30.08 -17.85
C LEU A 681 -23.00 31.34 -17.82
N GLU A 682 -22.40 32.52 -17.64
CA GLU A 682 -23.06 33.83 -17.70
C GLU A 682 -22.64 34.59 -18.97
N PRO A 683 -23.51 35.46 -19.52
CA PRO A 683 -23.13 36.35 -20.61
C PRO A 683 -21.93 37.22 -20.24
N LEU A 684 -20.97 37.33 -21.16
CA LEU A 684 -19.83 38.23 -21.02
C LEU A 684 -20.30 39.69 -21.02
N LEU A 685 -19.86 40.49 -20.05
CA LEU A 685 -20.10 41.94 -20.02
C LEU A 685 -18.92 42.64 -20.71
N GLU A 686 -19.18 43.36 -21.80
CA GLU A 686 -18.13 44.05 -22.60
C GLU A 686 -16.97 43.13 -23.04
N GLY A 687 -17.27 41.85 -23.29
CA GLY A 687 -16.25 40.85 -23.66
C GLY A 687 -15.36 40.38 -22.49
N LYS A 688 -15.67 40.76 -21.25
CA LYS A 688 -14.93 40.34 -20.05
C LYS A 688 -15.74 39.37 -19.20
N LEU A 689 -15.01 38.45 -18.58
CA LEU A 689 -15.52 37.51 -17.59
C LEU A 689 -16.05 38.27 -16.37
N VAL A 690 -17.19 37.83 -15.85
CA VAL A 690 -17.89 38.50 -14.75
C VAL A 690 -17.28 38.14 -13.39
N GLN A 691 -16.79 36.90 -13.21
CA GLN A 691 -16.33 36.38 -11.91
C GLN A 691 -15.42 35.14 -12.05
N THR A 692 -14.45 35.00 -11.16
CA THR A 692 -13.62 33.78 -11.03
C THR A 692 -14.21 32.78 -10.04
N ASP A 693 -13.79 31.51 -10.11
CA ASP A 693 -14.29 30.46 -9.21
C ASP A 693 -13.99 30.74 -7.73
N GLU A 694 -12.80 31.25 -7.42
CA GLU A 694 -12.40 31.59 -6.04
C GLU A 694 -13.22 32.75 -5.46
N GLU A 695 -13.54 33.74 -6.30
CA GLU A 695 -14.42 34.86 -5.91
C GLU A 695 -15.85 34.38 -5.64
N ASP A 696 -16.40 33.45 -6.42
CA ASP A 696 -17.75 32.90 -6.17
C ASP A 696 -17.80 31.98 -4.96
N MET A 697 -16.74 31.19 -4.72
CA MET A 697 -16.61 30.42 -3.48
C MET A 697 -16.39 31.32 -2.25
N GLY A 698 -15.80 32.49 -2.44
CA GLY A 698 -15.33 33.39 -1.36
C GLY A 698 -14.12 32.85 -0.60
N MET A 699 -13.38 31.91 -1.21
CA MET A 699 -12.24 31.20 -0.64
C MET A 699 -11.29 30.81 -1.77
N THR A 700 -9.98 30.93 -1.54
CA THR A 700 -8.97 30.46 -2.51
C THR A 700 -8.78 28.95 -2.41
N TYR A 701 -8.27 28.31 -3.46
CA TYR A 701 -7.95 26.89 -3.44
C TYR A 701 -6.88 26.55 -2.39
N ASP A 702 -5.92 27.45 -2.14
CA ASP A 702 -4.92 27.26 -1.07
C ASP A 702 -5.59 27.27 0.32
N GLU A 703 -6.57 28.14 0.56
CA GLU A 703 -7.37 28.13 1.78
C GLU A 703 -8.19 26.83 1.91
N LEU A 704 -8.82 26.38 0.82
CA LEU A 704 -9.62 25.15 0.79
C LEU A 704 -8.80 23.91 1.14
N SER A 705 -7.59 23.79 0.59
CA SER A 705 -6.68 22.70 0.94
C SER A 705 -6.33 22.73 2.44
N ILE A 706 -6.06 23.91 3.03
CA ILE A 706 -5.81 24.04 4.47
C ILE A 706 -7.06 23.63 5.29
N TYR A 707 -8.25 24.10 4.90
CA TYR A 707 -9.50 23.70 5.58
C TYR A 707 -9.73 22.19 5.51
N GLY A 708 -9.48 21.57 4.35
CA GLY A 708 -9.58 20.12 4.15
C GLY A 708 -8.69 19.35 5.12
N HIS A 709 -7.40 19.69 5.16
CA HIS A 709 -6.43 19.06 6.05
C HIS A 709 -6.77 19.28 7.54
N LEU A 710 -7.17 20.49 7.93
CA LEU A 710 -7.57 20.75 9.32
C LEU A 710 -8.86 20.01 9.70
N ARG A 711 -9.83 19.93 8.80
CA ARG A 711 -11.14 19.30 9.03
C ARG A 711 -11.04 17.79 9.18
N LYS A 712 -10.37 17.12 8.24
CA LYS A 712 -10.36 15.65 8.15
C LYS A 712 -9.16 15.05 8.91
N PRO A 713 -7.90 15.13 8.43
CA PRO A 713 -6.74 14.70 9.21
C PRO A 713 -6.60 15.39 10.57
N GLY A 714 -6.87 16.71 10.63
CA GLY A 714 -6.73 17.50 11.85
C GLY A 714 -7.91 17.38 12.83
N GLY A 715 -8.98 16.65 12.46
CA GLY A 715 -10.16 16.43 13.30
C GLY A 715 -10.89 17.70 13.75
N CYS A 716 -10.75 18.82 13.03
CA CYS A 716 -11.26 20.10 13.50
C CYS A 716 -12.73 20.33 13.13
N GLY A 717 -13.53 20.65 14.16
CA GLY A 717 -14.80 21.38 13.99
C GLY A 717 -14.58 22.89 13.84
N PRO A 718 -15.64 23.71 13.78
CA PRO A 718 -15.52 25.15 13.54
C PRO A 718 -14.62 25.86 14.56
N TYR A 719 -14.86 25.64 15.84
CA TYR A 719 -14.12 26.32 16.90
C TYR A 719 -12.63 25.95 16.92
N SER A 720 -12.30 24.66 16.83
CA SER A 720 -10.91 24.21 16.84
C SER A 720 -10.16 24.64 15.59
N MET A 721 -10.83 24.69 14.43
CA MET A 721 -10.26 25.24 13.19
C MET A 721 -9.92 26.73 13.37
N PHE A 722 -10.83 27.53 13.91
CA PHE A 722 -10.58 28.92 14.26
C PHE A 722 -9.35 29.07 15.18
N CYS A 723 -9.29 28.32 16.29
CA CYS A 723 -8.15 28.39 17.22
C CYS A 723 -6.80 28.09 16.56
N LYS A 724 -6.75 27.15 15.60
CA LYS A 724 -5.53 26.84 14.85
C LYS A 724 -5.18 27.95 13.85
N LEU A 725 -6.17 28.40 13.08
CA LEU A 725 -5.97 29.37 12.01
C LEU A 725 -5.61 30.77 12.53
N VAL A 726 -6.05 31.16 13.72
CA VAL A 726 -5.63 32.43 14.34
C VAL A 726 -4.10 32.51 14.48
N ASN A 727 -3.44 31.39 14.73
CA ASN A 727 -1.98 31.33 14.79
C ASN A 727 -1.35 31.14 13.40
N ILE A 728 -1.91 30.27 12.56
CA ILE A 728 -1.37 29.99 11.21
C ILE A 728 -1.43 31.24 10.32
N TRP A 729 -2.47 32.06 10.47
CA TRP A 729 -2.73 33.24 9.65
C TRP A 729 -2.47 34.56 10.37
N SER A 730 -1.80 34.54 11.53
CA SER A 730 -1.55 35.75 12.34
C SER A 730 -0.82 36.87 11.60
N ASN A 731 -0.02 36.51 10.59
CA ASN A 731 0.80 37.45 9.82
C ASN A 731 0.11 37.95 8.54
N ILE A 732 -1.03 37.35 8.17
CA ILE A 732 -1.72 37.64 6.90
C ILE A 732 -3.16 38.11 7.08
N LEU A 733 -3.83 37.78 8.19
CA LEU A 733 -5.22 38.11 8.45
C LEU A 733 -5.45 38.57 9.89
N GLN A 734 -6.44 39.45 10.09
CA GLN A 734 -6.89 39.76 11.44
C GLN A 734 -7.73 38.61 11.99
N VAL A 735 -7.73 38.46 13.32
CA VAL A 735 -8.48 37.38 14.00
C VAL A 735 -9.98 37.40 13.67
N GLN A 736 -10.55 38.58 13.42
CA GLN A 736 -11.92 38.74 12.96
C GLN A 736 -12.14 38.08 11.58
N ASP A 737 -11.26 38.34 10.62
CA ASP A 737 -11.34 37.76 9.26
C ASP A 737 -11.23 36.24 9.31
N VAL A 738 -10.38 35.71 10.19
CA VAL A 738 -10.26 34.25 10.42
C VAL A 738 -11.58 33.68 10.93
N ALA A 739 -12.23 34.33 11.89
CA ALA A 739 -13.53 33.90 12.40
C ALA A 739 -14.58 33.86 11.28
N ASP A 740 -14.64 34.90 10.46
CA ASP A 740 -15.63 35.02 9.38
C ASP A 740 -15.38 34.00 8.26
N LYS A 741 -14.12 33.78 7.87
CA LYS A 741 -13.72 32.75 6.91
C LYS A 741 -14.07 31.34 7.38
N VAL A 742 -13.79 31.00 8.64
CA VAL A 742 -14.13 29.68 9.21
C VAL A 742 -15.64 29.47 9.23
N LYS A 743 -16.42 30.49 9.66
CA LYS A 743 -17.89 30.41 9.65
C LYS A 743 -18.43 30.23 8.24
N HIS A 744 -17.89 30.98 7.27
CA HIS A 744 -18.27 30.87 5.87
C HIS A 744 -18.00 29.47 5.31
N PHE A 745 -16.79 28.93 5.53
CA PHE A 745 -16.42 27.57 5.12
C PHE A 745 -17.41 26.53 5.66
N PHE A 746 -17.65 26.49 6.97
CA PHE A 746 -18.55 25.49 7.56
C PHE A 746 -20.00 25.65 7.11
N ARG A 747 -20.46 26.88 6.87
CA ARG A 747 -21.80 27.12 6.30
C ARG A 747 -21.89 26.58 4.87
N ARG A 748 -20.91 26.86 4.01
CA ARG A 748 -20.87 26.35 2.63
C ARG A 748 -20.77 24.83 2.58
N TYR A 749 -19.83 24.25 3.33
CA TYR A 749 -19.66 22.81 3.50
C TYR A 749 -20.99 22.14 3.90
N SER A 750 -21.65 22.65 4.94
CA SER A 750 -22.85 22.01 5.50
C SER A 750 -24.09 22.12 4.61
N ILE A 751 -24.31 23.26 3.94
CA ILE A 751 -25.43 23.43 2.99
C ILE A 751 -25.27 22.47 1.80
N ASN A 752 -24.04 22.28 1.33
CA ASN A 752 -23.79 21.53 0.11
C ASN A 752 -23.46 20.04 0.33
N ARG A 753 -23.37 19.55 1.58
CA ARG A 753 -22.95 18.16 1.85
C ARG A 753 -23.84 17.12 1.16
N HIS A 754 -25.13 17.39 1.01
CA HIS A 754 -26.08 16.55 0.27
C HIS A 754 -25.71 16.29 -1.21
N LYS A 755 -24.72 17.00 -1.76
CA LYS A 755 -24.17 16.73 -3.10
C LYS A 755 -23.15 15.59 -3.07
N MET A 756 -22.43 15.41 -1.97
CA MET A 756 -21.41 14.36 -1.82
C MET A 756 -22.00 12.95 -1.77
N THR A 757 -23.27 12.82 -1.36
CA THR A 757 -23.97 11.54 -1.29
C THR A 757 -24.24 10.91 -2.67
N VAL A 758 -24.13 11.71 -3.74
CA VAL A 758 -24.35 11.27 -5.14
C VAL A 758 -23.20 11.69 -6.05
N LEU A 759 -22.06 12.08 -5.46
CA LEU A 759 -20.89 12.44 -6.24
C LEU A 759 -20.30 11.18 -6.88
N THR A 760 -19.79 11.34 -8.10
CA THR A 760 -19.14 10.27 -8.86
C THR A 760 -18.06 9.56 -8.04
N PRO A 761 -18.00 8.22 -8.07
CA PRO A 761 -16.89 7.47 -7.50
C PRO A 761 -15.55 7.94 -8.07
N SER A 762 -14.60 8.24 -7.18
CA SER A 762 -13.32 8.83 -7.59
C SER A 762 -12.13 8.05 -7.04
N TYR A 763 -11.07 7.96 -7.86
CA TYR A 763 -9.75 7.50 -7.41
C TYR A 763 -9.40 8.13 -6.06
N HIS A 764 -8.99 7.31 -5.09
CA HIS A 764 -8.56 7.81 -3.79
C HIS A 764 -7.09 8.24 -3.83
N ALA A 765 -6.79 9.48 -3.40
CA ALA A 765 -5.43 10.02 -3.39
C ALA A 765 -5.18 10.86 -2.13
N GLU A 766 -5.91 11.95 -1.96
CA GLU A 766 -5.75 12.84 -0.80
C GLU A 766 -6.37 12.30 0.49
N SER A 767 -5.62 12.43 1.59
CA SER A 767 -6.03 12.06 2.96
C SER A 767 -7.18 12.92 3.55
N TYR A 768 -7.66 13.91 2.81
CA TYR A 768 -8.78 14.76 3.21
C TYR A 768 -10.00 14.65 2.28
N SER A 769 -10.06 13.59 1.47
CA SER A 769 -11.18 13.32 0.56
C SER A 769 -12.55 13.47 1.26
N PRO A 770 -13.52 14.20 0.68
CA PRO A 770 -14.85 14.36 1.24
C PRO A 770 -15.81 13.24 0.82
N ASP A 771 -15.33 12.12 0.23
CA ASP A 771 -16.20 11.02 -0.18
C ASP A 771 -17.08 10.49 0.96
N ASP A 772 -18.38 10.38 0.71
CA ASP A 772 -19.36 9.95 1.70
C ASP A 772 -19.59 8.43 1.70
N ASN A 773 -19.19 7.72 0.64
CA ASN A 773 -19.49 6.28 0.48
C ASN A 773 -18.57 5.39 1.33
N ARG A 774 -17.31 5.78 1.51
CA ARG A 774 -16.29 4.98 2.21
C ARG A 774 -15.52 5.81 3.22
N TYR A 775 -14.84 6.86 2.77
CA TYR A 775 -13.75 7.50 3.51
C TYR A 775 -14.19 8.50 4.60
N ASP A 776 -15.20 9.32 4.33
CA ASP A 776 -15.63 10.42 5.19
C ASP A 776 -17.13 10.40 5.42
N GLN A 777 -17.60 9.38 6.12
CA GLN A 777 -19.00 9.24 6.53
C GLN A 777 -19.42 10.39 7.46
N ARG A 778 -20.41 11.17 7.02
CA ARG A 778 -20.89 12.38 7.72
C ARG A 778 -22.41 12.51 7.60
N GLN A 779 -23.01 13.35 8.44
CA GLN A 779 -24.39 13.78 8.18
C GLN A 779 -24.45 14.53 6.84
N PHE A 780 -25.59 14.49 6.16
CA PHE A 780 -25.85 15.36 4.99
C PHE A 780 -26.97 16.37 5.25
N LEU A 781 -27.74 16.21 6.34
CA LEU A 781 -28.71 17.17 6.84
C LEU A 781 -28.15 17.84 8.10
N TYR A 782 -27.60 19.03 7.94
CA TYR A 782 -27.01 19.81 9.03
C TYR A 782 -27.92 20.96 9.50
N ASN A 783 -27.81 21.34 10.77
CA ASN A 783 -28.15 22.70 11.16
C ASN A 783 -27.04 23.66 10.68
N VAL A 784 -27.26 24.25 9.51
CA VAL A 784 -26.28 25.09 8.80
C VAL A 784 -25.96 26.41 9.48
N LYS A 785 -26.68 26.76 10.56
CA LYS A 785 -26.40 27.96 11.36
C LYS A 785 -25.24 27.76 12.33
N TRP A 786 -24.96 26.52 12.73
CA TRP A 786 -23.88 26.19 13.68
C TRP A 786 -23.89 27.08 14.94
N GLU A 787 -25.09 27.42 15.46
CA GLU A 787 -25.27 28.52 16.42
C GLU A 787 -24.39 28.39 17.66
N TRP A 788 -24.24 27.17 18.19
CA TRP A 788 -23.42 26.91 19.36
C TRP A 788 -21.93 27.09 19.06
N GLN A 789 -21.45 26.47 17.99
CA GLN A 789 -20.04 26.49 17.59
C GLN A 789 -19.60 27.90 17.16
N PHE A 790 -20.46 28.63 16.44
CA PHE A 790 -20.17 30.00 16.02
C PHE A 790 -20.20 30.97 17.20
N ARG A 791 -21.11 30.79 18.17
CA ARG A 791 -21.09 31.55 19.43
C ARG A 791 -19.81 31.33 20.23
N ALA A 792 -19.28 30.10 20.23
CA ALA A 792 -18.00 29.80 20.88
C ALA A 792 -16.84 30.57 20.22
N ILE A 793 -16.82 30.67 18.88
CA ILE A 793 -15.87 31.50 18.14
C ILE A 793 -16.02 32.98 18.55
N ASP A 794 -17.25 33.50 18.60
CA ASP A 794 -17.51 34.90 18.98
C ASP A 794 -17.04 35.24 20.40
N ILE A 795 -17.25 34.33 21.36
CA ILE A 795 -16.77 34.51 22.74
C ILE A 795 -15.24 34.52 22.78
N ALA A 796 -14.58 33.60 22.08
CA ALA A 796 -13.12 33.55 22.03
C ALA A 796 -12.52 34.78 21.35
N LEU A 797 -13.13 35.24 20.27
CA LEU A 797 -12.75 36.48 19.57
C LEU A 797 -12.85 37.70 20.48
N LYS A 798 -13.96 37.86 21.22
CA LYS A 798 -14.12 38.92 22.22
C LYS A 798 -13.03 38.87 23.31
N ARG A 799 -12.73 37.67 23.81
CA ARG A 799 -11.64 37.48 24.80
C ARG A 799 -10.28 37.87 24.23
N TYR A 800 -9.99 37.47 23.00
CA TYR A 800 -8.73 37.80 22.32
C TYR A 800 -8.57 39.32 22.15
N LEU A 801 -9.63 40.01 21.67
CA LEU A 801 -9.60 41.45 21.49
C LEU A 801 -9.39 42.19 22.82
N LYS A 802 -10.08 41.76 23.89
CA LYS A 802 -9.88 42.30 25.24
C LYS A 802 -8.44 42.11 25.75
N MET A 803 -7.87 40.92 25.58
CA MET A 803 -6.48 40.65 25.97
C MET A 803 -5.48 41.48 25.15
N LYS A 804 -5.77 41.75 23.88
CA LYS A 804 -4.94 42.59 23.02
C LYS A 804 -4.98 44.05 23.48
N GLU A 805 -6.15 44.57 23.84
CA GLU A 805 -6.31 45.91 24.42
C GLU A 805 -5.58 46.03 25.76
N GLU A 806 -5.76 45.07 26.68
CA GLU A 806 -5.07 45.02 27.97
C GLU A 806 -3.53 44.98 27.79
N ARG A 807 -3.00 44.18 26.85
CA ARG A 807 -1.56 44.15 26.54
C ARG A 807 -1.02 45.46 25.96
N VAL A 808 -1.80 46.15 25.12
CA VAL A 808 -1.40 47.45 24.57
C VAL A 808 -1.35 48.51 25.68
N LEU A 809 -2.31 48.48 26.61
CA LEU A 809 -2.32 49.32 27.81
C LEU A 809 -1.10 49.02 28.71
N ASP A 810 -0.79 47.75 28.96
CA ASP A 810 0.37 47.36 29.77
C ASP A 810 1.70 47.79 29.15
N ILE A 811 1.87 47.64 27.82
CA ILE A 811 3.05 48.13 27.11
C ILE A 811 3.13 49.66 27.16
N GLY A 812 2.00 50.35 26.99
CA GLY A 812 1.91 51.81 27.15
C GLY A 812 2.34 52.27 28.54
N ASN A 813 1.86 51.60 29.59
CA ASN A 813 2.23 51.85 30.98
C ASN A 813 3.71 51.51 31.28
N LEU A 814 4.26 50.49 30.63
CA LEU A 814 5.68 50.12 30.76
C LEU A 814 6.61 51.14 30.07
N ILE A 815 6.20 51.70 28.94
CA ILE A 815 6.91 52.80 28.26
C ILE A 815 6.82 54.08 29.10
N HIS A 816 5.64 54.37 29.66
CA HIS A 816 5.41 55.55 30.49
C HIS A 816 6.17 55.49 31.83
N SER A 817 6.36 54.30 32.40
CA SER A 817 7.17 54.11 33.62
C SER A 817 8.69 54.14 33.35
N LYS A 818 9.15 53.76 32.16
CA LYS A 818 10.58 53.90 31.76
C LYS A 818 10.96 55.32 31.34
N MET A 819 10.01 56.17 30.95
CA MET A 819 10.24 57.61 30.66
C MET A 819 10.30 58.50 31.91
N HIS A 820 10.07 57.95 33.11
CA HIS A 820 10.28 58.66 34.38
C HIS A 820 11.27 57.90 35.28
N PRO A 821 12.57 58.21 35.15
CA PRO A 821 13.29 58.67 36.32
C PRO A 821 14.11 59.93 35.99
N LEU A 822 14.05 60.93 36.87
CA LEU A 822 14.82 62.20 36.93
C LEU A 822 13.93 63.46 36.97
N LYS A 823 13.15 63.60 38.03
CA LYS A 823 12.85 64.92 38.61
C LYS A 823 12.74 64.74 40.12
N ASP A 824 13.89 64.66 40.78
CA ASP A 824 14.10 65.18 42.13
C ASP A 824 15.59 65.07 42.51
N SER A 825 16.33 66.11 42.13
CA SER A 825 17.51 66.57 42.87
C SER A 825 17.88 67.94 42.34
N GLY A 826 17.54 68.99 43.09
CA GLY A 826 18.08 70.32 42.84
C GLY A 826 19.56 70.35 43.16
N LEU A 827 20.37 70.86 42.22
CA LEU A 827 21.61 71.62 42.46
C LEU A 827 22.20 72.11 41.13
N ASP A 828 21.96 73.40 40.88
CA ASP A 828 22.87 74.43 40.35
C ASP A 828 24.14 74.00 39.56
N ARG A 829 24.23 74.40 38.27
CA ARG A 829 25.22 75.36 37.69
C ARG A 829 25.49 75.20 36.18
N SER A 830 25.38 76.35 35.49
CA SER A 830 26.12 76.84 34.30
C SER A 830 26.13 76.10 32.94
N PHE A 831 25.65 76.84 31.92
CA PHE A 831 25.86 76.83 30.45
C PHE A 831 27.30 76.50 29.95
N PRO A 832 27.59 76.27 28.63
CA PRO A 832 26.79 76.61 27.43
C PRO A 832 26.69 75.55 26.28
N ASP A 833 25.66 75.78 25.45
CA ASP A 833 25.60 75.83 23.97
C ASP A 833 26.60 75.01 23.10
N VAL A 834 26.07 74.30 22.08
CA VAL A 834 26.36 74.51 20.64
C VAL A 834 25.63 73.48 19.77
N SER A 835 24.94 74.05 18.78
CA SER A 835 24.30 73.53 17.57
C SER A 835 25.04 72.49 16.71
N SER A 836 24.27 71.61 16.06
CA SER A 836 24.30 71.20 14.62
C SER A 836 23.82 69.74 14.48
N GLY A 837 22.75 69.46 13.73
CA GLY A 837 22.81 69.02 12.32
C GLY A 837 23.50 67.65 12.21
N THR A 838 22.93 66.54 11.72
CA THR A 838 22.27 66.36 10.42
C THR A 838 21.80 64.89 10.34
N THR A 839 20.73 64.66 9.58
CA THR A 839 20.17 63.37 9.11
C THR A 839 21.15 62.47 8.34
N ILE A 840 21.01 61.14 8.48
CA ILE A 840 21.45 60.15 7.47
C ILE A 840 20.38 59.07 7.32
N HIS A 841 19.81 59.00 6.11
CA HIS A 841 19.17 57.83 5.50
C HIS A 841 20.28 56.93 4.92
N ASP A 842 20.16 55.59 4.99
CA ASP A 842 19.94 54.76 3.79
C ASP A 842 20.15 53.24 3.98
N THR A 843 19.25 52.51 3.31
CA THR A 843 19.38 51.24 2.57
C THR A 843 19.97 49.97 3.22
N PHE A 844 19.18 48.88 3.14
CA PHE A 844 19.69 47.51 3.16
C PHE A 844 19.50 46.84 1.80
N SER A 845 20.60 46.32 1.25
CA SER A 845 20.62 45.38 0.13
C SER A 845 21.17 44.02 0.56
N SER A 846 20.88 43.04 -0.27
CA SER A 846 21.04 41.58 -0.20
C SER A 846 22.43 41.00 0.14
N THR A 847 22.43 39.82 0.78
CA THR A 847 23.00 38.51 0.33
C THR A 847 23.66 37.70 1.48
N GLY A 848 23.50 36.37 1.44
CA GLY A 848 24.48 35.42 2.00
C GLY A 848 24.05 34.56 3.19
N ARG A 849 23.93 33.24 2.98
CA ARG A 849 23.73 32.17 3.97
C ARG A 849 24.95 31.97 4.88
N LEU A 850 24.74 31.64 6.16
CA LEU A 850 25.20 30.41 6.87
C LEU A 850 25.17 30.60 8.40
N GLY A 851 24.72 29.56 9.12
CA GLY A 851 25.04 29.34 10.54
C GLY A 851 23.85 29.33 11.50
N VAL A 852 23.23 28.16 11.70
CA VAL A 852 22.36 27.92 12.87
C VAL A 852 23.28 27.61 14.05
N VAL A 853 23.36 28.54 15.01
CA VAL A 853 23.97 28.31 16.33
C VAL A 853 22.84 27.93 17.29
N VAL A 854 22.93 26.73 17.87
CA VAL A 854 22.10 26.26 18.98
C VAL A 854 22.69 26.83 20.29
N PRO A 855 21.92 27.51 21.15
CA PRO A 855 22.37 27.80 22.51
C PRO A 855 22.00 26.65 23.44
N ASP A 856 23.03 25.96 23.95
CA ASP A 856 22.96 25.14 25.16
C ASP A 856 22.60 26.01 26.36
N THR A 857 21.55 25.66 27.12
CA THR A 857 21.54 25.73 28.60
C THR A 857 20.19 25.24 29.17
N LEU A 858 20.22 24.02 29.73
CA LEU A 858 19.24 23.51 30.69
C LEU A 858 19.73 23.83 32.12
N PRO A 859 18.85 24.24 33.06
CA PRO A 859 19.24 24.38 34.46
C PRO A 859 19.20 23.03 35.20
N LYS A 860 20.26 22.73 35.95
CA LYS A 860 20.43 21.59 36.86
C LYS A 860 19.73 21.85 38.20
N CYS A 861 19.07 20.82 38.75
CA CYS A 861 18.52 20.82 40.10
C CYS A 861 19.38 19.92 41.02
N SER A 862 19.84 20.44 42.16
CA SER A 862 20.64 19.74 43.18
C SER A 862 19.77 19.15 44.30
N LYS A 863 20.31 18.12 44.96
CA LYS A 863 19.70 17.28 46.02
C LYS A 863 19.92 17.83 47.45
N ASP A 864 19.19 17.18 48.38
CA ASP A 864 19.34 17.03 49.85
C ASP A 864 18.41 17.91 50.71
N THR A 865 17.67 17.48 51.76
CA THR A 865 17.58 16.23 52.55
C THR A 865 16.31 16.24 53.46
N ASN A 866 15.72 15.06 53.72
CA ASN A 866 14.91 14.55 54.87
C ASN A 866 14.13 15.48 55.85
N THR A 867 12.82 15.20 56.11
CA THR A 867 12.27 14.54 57.34
C THR A 867 10.69 14.50 57.46
N ILE A 868 10.12 13.26 57.59
CA ILE A 868 9.00 12.78 58.49
C ILE A 868 7.51 13.23 58.24
N PRO A 869 6.39 12.48 58.61
CA PRO A 869 6.14 11.07 59.02
C PRO A 869 5.03 10.28 58.25
N LYS A 870 4.87 9.01 58.66
CA LYS A 870 3.98 7.89 58.26
C LYS A 870 2.47 8.00 58.60
N ALA A 871 1.61 7.31 57.81
CA ALA A 871 0.50 6.38 58.19
C ALA A 871 -0.20 5.86 56.90
N SER A 872 0.04 4.64 56.38
CA SER A 872 -0.52 3.29 56.70
C SER A 872 -1.92 2.95 56.12
N VAL A 873 -1.96 1.81 55.37
CA VAL A 873 -3.05 0.82 55.14
C VAL A 873 -3.62 0.73 53.69
N PRO A 874 -3.88 -0.48 53.13
CA PRO A 874 -3.62 -0.82 51.72
C PRO A 874 -4.89 -1.06 50.86
N TYR A 875 -4.75 -0.98 49.52
CA TYR A 875 -5.80 -1.35 48.57
C TYR A 875 -5.68 -2.81 48.09
N ARG A 876 -6.74 -3.59 48.35
CA ARG A 876 -6.96 -4.97 47.86
C ARG A 876 -7.42 -4.98 46.40
N ARG A 877 -6.97 -6.00 45.67
CA ARG A 877 -7.55 -6.52 44.42
C ARG A 877 -8.93 -7.15 44.70
N SER A 878 -9.89 -6.98 43.79
CA SER A 878 -10.99 -7.93 43.58
C SER A 878 -11.45 -7.92 42.12
N ALA A 879 -11.44 -9.11 41.52
CA ALA A 879 -12.18 -9.46 40.32
C ALA A 879 -13.69 -9.39 40.58
N VAL A 880 -14.50 -9.11 39.55
CA VAL A 880 -15.92 -9.49 39.53
C VAL A 880 -16.34 -9.92 38.14
N ASN A 881 -16.96 -11.09 38.11
CA ASN A 881 -17.64 -11.80 37.03
C ASN A 881 -19.11 -11.33 36.94
N SER A 882 -19.66 -11.35 35.72
CA SER A 882 -21.03 -11.75 35.31
C SER A 882 -22.32 -11.24 36.02
N SER A 883 -23.33 -10.98 35.18
CA SER A 883 -24.78 -10.76 35.44
C SER A 883 -25.12 -9.39 36.05
N VAL A 884 -26.09 -8.61 35.54
CA VAL A 884 -27.54 -8.83 35.60
C VAL A 884 -28.30 -7.84 34.67
N HIS A 885 -29.37 -8.36 34.05
CA HIS A 885 -30.65 -7.78 33.59
C HIS A 885 -30.89 -6.29 33.27
N SER A 886 -31.53 -6.12 32.10
CA SER A 886 -32.72 -5.33 31.71
C SER A 886 -33.19 -4.11 32.51
N ASP A 887 -33.55 -3.12 31.69
CA ASP A 887 -34.60 -2.10 31.81
C ASP A 887 -34.27 -0.70 32.36
N VAL A 888 -34.90 0.26 31.66
CA VAL A 888 -35.28 1.63 32.04
C VAL A 888 -34.49 2.80 31.40
N LEU A 889 -35.04 3.21 30.24
CA LEU A 889 -35.47 4.57 29.83
C LEU A 889 -34.49 5.78 29.74
N SER A 890 -34.55 6.40 28.55
CA SER A 890 -34.54 7.84 28.22
C SER A 890 -33.35 8.71 28.62
N PHE A 891 -32.53 9.12 27.65
CA PHE A 891 -32.57 10.45 27.02
C PHE A 891 -31.69 10.51 25.77
#